data_AF-A0A833TAR5-F1
#
_entry.id   AF-A0A833TAR5-F1
#
_cell.length_a   1.000
_cell.length_b   1.000
_cell.length_c   1.000
_cell.angle_alpha   90.00
_cell.angle_beta   90.00
_cell.angle_gamma   90.00
#
_symmetry.space_group_name_H-M   'P 1'
#
loop_
_entity.id
_entity.type
_entity.pdbx_description
1 polymer ?
#
loop_
_entity_poly.entity_id
_entity_poly.type
_entity_poly.pdbx_seq_one_letter_code
_entity_poly.pdbx_strand_id
1 'polypeptide(L)'
;MDSSRKVFCEKIEDCHAKFRGFIIKPLAVTFSRFEEIMMIDADTTFFVSPAKLWEADKYNKTGNFLMHDRISHEIYFMAERVPGKPDVSVEQNYFATFDVTPFRSLATLERPKATVENRTPVTLHFEPSDFLLSSHSFNLRAGHQVDSSLVLWNKKRQPRATAILASFIALNDIPAPPSYGDKEFFFYASELAETQYSFSDHAIGGVGTKLIDGGPKNSTLCGDMAQVFPIHQDGVPDDDVPLFYFNSDRILWFRPKTEPVYYMKARPWAFYPGPFGERKQECPFGITVGQLSAEEERHLAGRQHIYEVVDAWHRVGKEKPANLDEQNVAIDGVLRKVVAEMQGASPADVAPSPPQESKQSDQLERTTQMMERQLVYTLSQITQRTTTKRGIVMPLYEPIARLGLSLILELRAMGITLPIEVPHCTDLKPETVELIRSKKELGEIRAYDVCELAASAKSVTNASRPVFCDDIDGCRAKFRSFMIKPLAVSYSQFEEILMLDADTTFFVNPTVLFDSDKFKTTGNLLMHDRISHDWWFMAERASKKPDISVEQKYFASFNVTPFRPLPTLERPKATVENKTPVKLSFEPSDFLLSSHSFNLRSGHQVDSSLVMWNKKRHPRATAILASFVAQNDIASPPSYGDKELFFYASELAETQYSFSDHAIGAVGTKVEDGGPKNSTLCGDMAQVFPIHQDGVPDDDVPLFYLNSDRILHFKPDVEPVYYMKARPWAHYPGAFGQRPQECPFDITVGRFEESHIKHLAERRKLWEQVKAW
;
A
#
# COMPACT_ATOMS: atom_id res chain seq x y z
N MET A 1 6.73 -15.19 -14.70
CA MET A 1 7.84 -14.78 -13.81
C MET A 1 7.96 -15.86 -12.75
N ASP A 2 9.16 -16.41 -12.57
CA ASP A 2 9.44 -17.41 -11.53
C ASP A 2 9.54 -16.73 -10.16
N SER A 3 8.57 -16.98 -9.29
CA SER A 3 8.52 -16.41 -7.93
C SER A 3 9.58 -16.98 -6.98
N SER A 4 10.32 -18.02 -7.38
CA SER A 4 11.41 -18.60 -6.60
C SER A 4 12.74 -17.85 -6.77
N ARG A 5 12.87 -17.03 -7.83
CA ARG A 5 14.11 -16.30 -8.12
C ARG A 5 14.42 -15.29 -7.02
N LYS A 6 15.58 -15.47 -6.38
CA LYS A 6 16.11 -14.52 -5.41
C LYS A 6 16.56 -13.23 -6.10
N VAL A 7 16.34 -12.09 -5.44
CA VAL A 7 16.57 -10.77 -6.05
C VAL A 7 17.83 -10.08 -5.53
N PHE A 8 18.15 -10.18 -4.23
CA PHE A 8 19.27 -9.43 -3.63
C PHE A 8 20.39 -10.32 -3.09
N CYS A 9 20.06 -11.53 -2.64
CA CYS A 9 20.99 -12.49 -2.04
C CYS A 9 20.49 -13.92 -2.27
N GLU A 10 21.40 -14.86 -2.53
CA GLU A 10 21.07 -16.28 -2.61
C GLU A 10 20.81 -16.85 -1.21
N LYS A 11 21.62 -16.44 -0.22
CA LYS A 11 21.50 -16.84 1.18
C LYS A 11 21.55 -15.63 2.13
N ILE A 12 21.13 -15.84 3.38
CA ILE A 12 21.10 -14.76 4.39
C ILE A 12 22.51 -14.30 4.78
N GLU A 13 23.49 -15.20 4.72
CA GLU A 13 24.90 -14.88 4.98
C GLU A 13 25.46 -13.91 3.95
N ASP A 14 25.09 -14.08 2.67
CA ASP A 14 25.47 -13.16 1.59
C ASP A 14 24.87 -11.77 1.82
N CYS A 15 23.63 -11.72 2.29
CA CYS A 15 22.96 -10.48 2.69
C CYS A 15 23.67 -9.80 3.86
N HIS A 16 24.08 -10.54 4.88
CA HIS A 16 24.86 -9.97 5.98
C HIS A 16 26.22 -9.47 5.53
N ALA A 17 26.91 -10.21 4.65
CA ALA A 17 28.21 -9.78 4.12
C ALA A 17 28.08 -8.53 3.25
N LYS A 18 27.04 -8.47 2.40
CA LYS A 18 26.80 -7.36 1.48
C LYS A 18 26.30 -6.11 2.20
N PHE A 19 25.28 -6.23 3.04
CA PHE A 19 24.53 -5.09 3.56
C PHE A 19 24.91 -4.66 4.99
N ARG A 20 25.91 -5.26 5.64
CA ARG A 20 26.48 -4.72 6.91
C ARG A 20 27.51 -3.62 6.62
N GLY A 21 27.07 -2.57 5.92
CA GLY A 21 27.89 -1.42 5.54
C GLY A 21 27.06 -0.37 4.81
N PHE A 22 27.73 0.58 4.15
CA PHE A 22 27.10 1.74 3.49
C PHE A 22 25.99 1.36 2.48
N ILE A 23 26.16 0.24 1.77
CA ILE A 23 25.25 -0.22 0.71
C ILE A 23 23.84 -0.62 1.18
N ILE A 24 23.58 -0.61 2.50
CA ILE A 24 22.25 -0.85 3.06
C ILE A 24 21.24 0.25 2.70
N LYS A 25 21.70 1.47 2.43
CA LYS A 25 20.85 2.64 2.18
C LYS A 25 19.94 2.47 0.93
N PRO A 26 20.45 2.07 -0.26
CA PRO A 26 19.59 1.70 -1.40
C PRO A 26 18.58 0.58 -1.10
N LEU A 27 18.98 -0.41 -0.29
CA LEU A 27 18.09 -1.50 0.14
C LEU A 27 16.97 -0.96 1.05
N ALA A 28 17.29 -0.06 1.97
CA ALA A 28 16.35 0.59 2.86
C ALA A 28 15.30 1.40 2.09
N VAL A 29 15.71 2.17 1.06
CA VAL A 29 14.78 2.87 0.18
C VAL A 29 13.87 1.89 -0.55
N THR A 30 14.43 0.81 -1.11
CA THR A 30 13.67 -0.20 -1.85
C THR A 30 12.59 -0.86 -1.00
N PHE A 31 12.93 -1.33 0.21
CA PHE A 31 12.02 -2.07 1.09
C PHE A 31 11.16 -1.20 2.02
N SER A 32 11.46 0.09 2.16
CA SER A 32 10.63 1.00 2.95
C SER A 32 9.16 0.94 2.51
N ARG A 33 8.21 1.05 3.44
CA ARG A 33 6.78 1.11 3.10
C ARG A 33 6.30 2.53 2.83
N PHE A 34 7.15 3.53 3.06
CA PHE A 34 6.80 4.93 2.87
C PHE A 34 6.77 5.30 1.38
N GLU A 35 5.81 6.13 1.00
CA GLU A 35 5.75 6.78 -0.32
C GLU A 35 6.87 7.82 -0.45
N GLU A 36 7.08 8.59 0.62
CA GLU A 36 8.06 9.67 0.75
C GLU A 36 9.05 9.33 1.87
N ILE A 37 10.34 9.41 1.57
CA ILE A 37 11.42 8.92 2.43
C ILE A 37 12.41 10.06 2.67
N MET A 38 12.73 10.34 3.93
CA MET A 38 13.89 11.12 4.34
C MET A 38 14.86 10.16 5.02
N MET A 39 15.95 9.84 4.33
CA MET A 39 17.00 8.98 4.85
C MET A 39 18.07 9.86 5.49
N ILE A 40 18.49 9.49 6.70
CA ILE A 40 19.50 10.22 7.50
C ILE A 40 20.53 9.25 8.07
N ASP A 41 21.78 9.70 8.18
CA ASP A 41 22.82 8.97 8.88
C ASP A 41 22.72 9.13 10.40
N ALA A 42 23.08 8.07 11.12
CA ALA A 42 22.95 8.00 12.59
C ALA A 42 23.92 8.93 13.34
N ASP A 43 25.03 9.28 12.72
CA ASP A 43 26.06 10.20 13.21
C ASP A 43 25.84 11.66 12.74
N THR A 44 24.57 12.00 12.46
CA THR A 44 24.18 13.37 12.09
C THR A 44 23.67 14.15 13.31
N THR A 45 24.05 15.42 13.44
CA THR A 45 23.45 16.36 14.40
C THR A 45 22.91 17.58 13.68
N PHE A 46 21.61 17.86 13.84
CA PHE A 46 20.92 18.96 13.17
C PHE A 46 20.81 20.19 14.08
N PHE A 47 21.22 21.36 13.58
CA PHE A 47 21.03 22.67 14.20
C PHE A 47 19.76 23.37 13.72
N VAL A 48 19.25 23.01 12.54
CA VAL A 48 17.94 23.44 12.02
C VAL A 48 17.11 22.20 11.71
N SER A 49 15.79 22.25 11.97
CA SER A 49 14.89 21.13 11.72
C SER A 49 14.91 20.69 10.24
N PRO A 50 15.22 19.41 9.94
CA PRO A 50 15.23 18.91 8.57
C PRO A 50 13.82 18.77 7.97
N ALA A 51 12.76 18.79 8.79
CA ALA A 51 11.38 18.72 8.32
C ALA A 51 10.99 19.87 7.37
N LYS A 52 11.69 21.01 7.45
CA LYS A 52 11.51 22.14 6.52
C LYS A 52 11.75 21.76 5.06
N LEU A 53 12.50 20.70 4.79
CA LEU A 53 12.78 20.24 3.43
C LEU A 53 11.59 19.56 2.75
N TRP A 54 10.60 19.09 3.51
CA TRP A 54 9.36 18.55 2.93
C TRP A 54 8.55 19.62 2.18
N GLU A 55 8.63 20.86 2.66
CA GLU A 55 7.93 22.00 2.06
C GLU A 55 8.76 22.65 0.94
N ALA A 56 9.98 22.17 0.69
CA ALA A 56 10.85 22.74 -0.31
C ALA A 56 10.29 22.56 -1.72
N ASP A 57 10.22 23.66 -2.46
CA ASP A 57 9.86 23.70 -3.87
C ASP A 57 10.63 22.69 -4.72
N LYS A 58 11.93 22.52 -4.42
CA LYS A 58 12.79 21.55 -5.09
C LYS A 58 12.26 20.12 -4.92
N TYR A 59 11.99 19.68 -3.69
CA TYR A 59 11.43 18.36 -3.41
C TYR A 59 10.01 18.21 -3.97
N ASN A 60 9.15 19.21 -3.77
CA ASN A 60 7.77 19.19 -4.24
C ASN A 60 7.67 19.14 -5.78
N LYS A 61 8.65 19.66 -6.51
CA LYS A 61 8.68 19.59 -7.98
C LYS A 61 9.26 18.29 -8.50
N THR A 62 10.27 17.72 -7.84
CA THR A 62 11.03 16.60 -8.40
C THR A 62 10.87 15.27 -7.67
N GLY A 63 10.45 15.25 -6.41
CA GLY A 63 10.32 14.05 -5.58
C GLY A 63 11.65 13.44 -5.12
N ASN A 64 12.77 13.75 -5.77
CA ASN A 64 14.12 13.41 -5.30
C ASN A 64 14.90 14.71 -5.03
N PHE A 65 15.45 14.85 -3.82
CA PHE A 65 16.29 15.98 -3.42
C PHE A 65 17.58 15.46 -2.75
N LEU A 66 18.72 15.76 -3.38
CA LEU A 66 20.04 15.22 -3.07
C LEU A 66 20.98 16.33 -2.53
N MET A 67 21.97 15.96 -1.71
CA MET A 67 22.97 16.90 -1.21
C MET A 67 24.25 16.85 -2.06
N HIS A 68 24.77 18.02 -2.41
CA HIS A 68 26.10 18.12 -3.01
C HIS A 68 27.19 17.77 -1.99
N ASP A 69 28.09 16.87 -2.37
CA ASP A 69 29.31 16.61 -1.60
C ASP A 69 30.28 17.81 -1.71
N ARG A 70 31.26 17.86 -0.82
CA ARG A 70 32.41 18.75 -0.95
C ARG A 70 33.22 18.39 -2.19
N ILE A 71 33.85 19.39 -2.81
CA ILE A 71 34.84 19.17 -3.87
C ILE A 71 35.94 18.26 -3.31
N SER A 72 36.14 17.13 -3.97
CA SER A 72 37.15 16.12 -3.62
C SER A 72 38.27 16.07 -4.66
N HIS A 73 39.28 15.25 -4.41
CA HIS A 73 40.41 15.15 -5.33
C HIS A 73 39.99 14.56 -6.68
N GLU A 74 40.40 15.21 -7.76
CA GLU A 74 40.04 14.94 -9.16
C GLU A 74 40.67 13.68 -9.80
N ILE A 75 41.28 12.81 -8.98
CA ILE A 75 41.94 11.57 -9.44
C ILE A 75 41.33 10.30 -8.82
N TYR A 76 40.41 10.43 -7.86
CA TYR A 76 39.82 9.30 -7.14
C TYR A 76 38.35 9.08 -7.53
N PHE A 77 37.86 7.87 -7.29
CA PHE A 77 36.45 7.47 -7.42
C PHE A 77 35.87 7.80 -8.78
N MET A 78 34.88 8.69 -8.88
CA MET A 78 34.18 9.00 -10.13
C MET A 78 35.12 9.61 -11.18
N ALA A 79 36.14 10.35 -10.74
CA ALA A 79 37.12 10.99 -11.60
C ALA A 79 38.33 10.10 -11.92
N GLU A 80 38.43 8.89 -11.36
CA GLU A 80 39.52 7.96 -11.69
C GLU A 80 39.56 7.69 -13.19
N ARG A 81 40.76 7.66 -13.79
CA ARG A 81 40.92 7.48 -15.24
C ARG A 81 40.86 6.01 -15.62
N VAL A 82 40.17 5.72 -16.73
CA VAL A 82 40.12 4.36 -17.27
C VAL A 82 41.52 3.96 -17.77
N PRO A 83 42.05 2.79 -17.37
CA PRO A 83 43.33 2.30 -17.87
C PRO A 83 43.39 2.29 -19.40
N GLY A 84 44.41 2.94 -19.98
CA GLY A 84 44.57 3.07 -21.44
C GLY A 84 43.72 4.17 -22.11
N LYS A 85 42.88 4.90 -21.36
CA LYS A 85 42.09 6.06 -21.84
C LYS A 85 42.21 7.23 -20.85
N PRO A 86 43.33 7.99 -20.85
CA PRO A 86 43.60 9.02 -19.84
C PRO A 86 42.60 10.19 -19.84
N ASP A 87 41.87 10.39 -20.94
CA ASP A 87 40.87 11.45 -21.10
C ASP A 87 39.46 11.03 -20.67
N VAL A 88 39.27 9.78 -20.22
CA VAL A 88 37.97 9.22 -19.84
C VAL A 88 37.99 8.83 -18.36
N SER A 89 37.03 9.32 -17.58
CA SER A 89 36.83 8.84 -16.21
C SER A 89 35.96 7.58 -16.13
N VAL A 90 36.06 6.86 -15.02
CA VAL A 90 35.21 5.69 -14.76
C VAL A 90 33.72 6.06 -14.69
N GLU A 91 33.35 7.24 -14.21
CA GLU A 91 31.97 7.77 -14.27
C GLU A 91 31.51 7.94 -15.72
N GLN A 92 32.30 8.65 -16.54
CA GLN A 92 31.98 8.88 -17.95
C GLN A 92 31.82 7.56 -18.70
N ASN A 93 32.71 6.59 -18.45
CA ASN A 93 32.63 5.27 -19.04
C ASN A 93 31.39 4.48 -18.54
N TYR A 94 31.04 4.56 -17.26
CA TYR A 94 29.84 3.92 -16.72
C TYR A 94 28.58 4.46 -17.39
N PHE A 95 28.39 5.78 -17.43
CA PHE A 95 27.25 6.40 -18.12
C PHE A 95 27.18 6.08 -19.62
N ALA A 96 28.32 6.00 -20.30
CA ALA A 96 28.37 5.66 -21.72
C ALA A 96 28.00 4.21 -22.02
N THR A 97 28.16 3.29 -21.06
CA THR A 97 27.95 1.84 -21.25
C THR A 97 26.66 1.31 -20.63
N PHE A 98 25.98 2.10 -19.80
CA PHE A 98 24.75 1.68 -19.13
C PHE A 98 23.57 1.60 -20.11
N ASP A 99 22.88 0.45 -20.16
CA ASP A 99 21.66 0.28 -20.96
C ASP A 99 20.41 0.65 -20.16
N VAL A 100 19.83 1.81 -20.47
CA VAL A 100 18.58 2.28 -19.87
C VAL A 100 17.32 1.62 -20.45
N THR A 101 17.44 0.93 -21.59
CA THR A 101 16.30 0.39 -22.35
C THR A 101 15.35 -0.47 -21.50
N PRO A 102 15.82 -1.38 -20.63
CA PRO A 102 14.93 -2.22 -19.82
C PRO A 102 14.04 -1.43 -18.85
N PHE A 103 14.43 -0.20 -18.49
CA PHE A 103 13.73 0.61 -17.49
C PHE A 103 12.74 1.60 -18.10
N ARG A 104 12.79 1.84 -19.42
CA ARG A 104 11.97 2.89 -20.08
C ARG A 104 10.47 2.66 -20.01
N SER A 105 10.02 1.41 -19.82
CA SER A 105 8.59 1.09 -19.61
C SER A 105 8.05 1.58 -18.27
N LEU A 106 8.92 1.85 -17.29
CA LEU A 106 8.54 2.39 -16.00
C LEU A 106 8.28 3.89 -16.11
N ALA A 107 7.25 4.38 -15.41
CA ALA A 107 6.92 5.80 -15.37
C ALA A 107 8.06 6.64 -14.75
N THR A 108 8.16 7.89 -15.18
CA THR A 108 9.16 8.85 -14.70
C THR A 108 8.59 10.27 -14.76
N LEU A 109 9.21 11.23 -14.08
CA LEU A 109 8.88 12.64 -14.25
C LEU A 109 9.62 13.19 -15.46
N GLU A 110 8.89 13.58 -16.50
CA GLU A 110 9.48 14.12 -17.74
C GLU A 110 10.41 15.30 -17.44
N ARG A 111 11.64 15.23 -17.94
CA ARG A 111 12.65 16.27 -17.78
C ARG A 111 12.89 16.99 -19.11
N PRO A 112 13.14 18.31 -19.13
CA PRO A 112 13.56 19.01 -20.33
C PRO A 112 14.86 18.43 -20.91
N LYS A 113 15.01 18.49 -22.23
CA LYS A 113 16.27 18.12 -22.90
C LYS A 113 17.39 19.06 -22.49
N ALA A 114 18.60 18.51 -22.38
CA ALA A 114 19.79 19.30 -22.11
C ALA A 114 20.00 20.39 -23.17
N THR A 115 20.34 21.58 -22.69
CA THR A 115 20.78 22.74 -23.45
C THR A 115 22.31 22.88 -23.46
N VAL A 116 22.99 22.26 -22.50
CA VAL A 116 24.45 22.21 -22.39
C VAL A 116 25.00 21.13 -23.33
N GLU A 117 26.08 21.45 -24.05
CA GLU A 117 26.79 20.49 -24.90
C GLU A 117 27.66 19.53 -24.07
N ASN A 118 27.64 18.24 -24.39
CA ASN A 118 28.57 17.27 -23.81
C ASN A 118 29.99 17.51 -24.33
N ARG A 119 30.88 18.00 -23.45
CA ARG A 119 32.28 18.30 -23.77
C ARG A 119 33.23 17.12 -23.56
N THR A 120 32.72 15.98 -23.11
CA THR A 120 33.51 14.78 -22.83
C THR A 120 33.71 13.95 -24.10
N PRO A 121 34.75 13.11 -24.18
CA PRO A 121 35.00 12.26 -25.35
C PRO A 121 34.05 11.05 -25.45
N VAL A 122 33.12 10.86 -24.52
CA VAL A 122 32.19 9.72 -24.51
C VAL A 122 30.84 10.07 -25.11
N THR A 123 30.21 9.11 -25.78
CA THR A 123 28.83 9.22 -26.27
C THR A 123 27.88 8.64 -25.22
N LEU A 124 26.83 9.38 -24.87
CA LEU A 124 25.79 8.94 -23.95
C LEU A 124 24.59 8.37 -24.73
N HIS A 125 24.04 7.25 -24.28
CA HIS A 125 22.93 6.54 -24.94
C HIS A 125 21.56 6.75 -24.26
N PHE A 126 21.47 7.78 -23.42
CA PHE A 126 20.26 8.26 -22.75
C PHE A 126 20.21 9.79 -22.85
N GLU A 127 19.09 10.42 -22.50
CA GLU A 127 18.96 11.89 -22.50
C GLU A 127 19.59 12.51 -21.24
N PRO A 128 20.79 13.12 -21.31
CA PRO A 128 21.45 13.69 -20.13
C PRO A 128 20.75 14.96 -19.64
N SER A 129 20.98 15.35 -18.38
CA SER A 129 20.61 16.66 -17.86
C SER A 129 21.68 17.72 -18.08
N ASP A 130 21.25 18.98 -18.08
CA ASP A 130 22.16 20.11 -17.92
C ASP A 130 23.00 20.02 -16.65
N PHE A 131 22.45 19.43 -15.58
CA PHE A 131 23.17 19.18 -14.35
C PHE A 131 24.34 18.22 -14.55
N LEU A 132 24.12 17.02 -15.10
CA LEU A 132 25.19 16.06 -15.37
C LEU A 132 26.30 16.70 -16.21
N LEU A 133 25.93 17.37 -17.31
CA LEU A 133 26.89 17.95 -18.24
C LEU A 133 27.66 19.14 -17.65
N SER A 134 27.15 19.77 -16.59
CA SER A 134 27.83 20.86 -15.87
C SER A 134 28.43 20.43 -14.53
N SER A 135 28.25 19.17 -14.10
CA SER A 135 28.66 18.71 -12.79
C SER A 135 30.19 18.68 -12.66
N HIS A 136 30.69 18.86 -11.43
CA HIS A 136 32.13 18.83 -11.19
C HIS A 136 32.70 17.43 -11.42
N SER A 137 31.96 16.37 -11.07
CA SER A 137 32.41 14.98 -11.27
C SER A 137 32.60 14.65 -12.74
N PHE A 138 31.57 14.92 -13.55
CA PHE A 138 31.55 14.58 -14.97
C PHE A 138 32.56 15.39 -15.78
N ASN A 139 32.91 16.60 -15.31
CA ASN A 139 33.91 17.49 -15.90
C ASN A 139 35.31 17.35 -15.26
N LEU A 140 35.59 16.26 -14.54
CA LEU A 140 36.92 15.93 -14.00
C LEU A 140 37.47 16.98 -13.02
N ARG A 141 36.58 17.65 -12.28
CA ARG A 141 36.91 18.64 -11.26
C ARG A 141 36.83 18.09 -9.83
N ALA A 142 36.06 17.02 -9.62
CA ALA A 142 35.91 16.36 -8.31
C ALA A 142 35.70 14.85 -8.48
N GLY A 143 36.16 14.05 -7.52
CA GLY A 143 35.93 12.61 -7.51
C GLY A 143 34.57 12.18 -6.91
N HIS A 144 33.83 13.10 -6.31
CA HIS A 144 32.53 12.90 -5.67
C HIS A 144 31.54 13.93 -6.18
N GLN A 145 30.25 13.61 -6.09
CA GLN A 145 29.17 14.52 -6.48
C GLN A 145 28.10 14.63 -5.39
N VAL A 146 27.75 13.49 -4.78
CA VAL A 146 26.64 13.38 -3.82
C VAL A 146 27.15 12.96 -2.46
N ASP A 147 26.55 13.57 -1.45
CA ASP A 147 26.57 13.07 -0.10
C ASP A 147 25.22 12.44 0.25
N SER A 148 25.25 11.30 0.95
CA SER A 148 24.07 10.55 1.35
C SER A 148 23.82 10.55 2.86
N SER A 149 24.38 11.51 3.60
CA SER A 149 24.02 11.72 5.01
C SER A 149 22.59 12.24 5.17
N LEU A 150 22.04 12.85 4.12
CA LEU A 150 20.63 13.22 3.99
C LEU A 150 20.15 13.04 2.55
N VAL A 151 19.10 12.25 2.34
CA VAL A 151 18.47 12.06 1.02
C VAL A 151 16.96 12.10 1.16
N LEU A 152 16.26 12.89 0.33
CA LEU A 152 14.81 12.81 0.19
C LEU A 152 14.45 12.09 -1.11
N TRP A 153 13.52 11.12 -1.03
CA TRP A 153 13.16 10.23 -2.13
C TRP A 153 11.66 9.95 -2.17
N ASN A 154 11.01 10.07 -3.33
CA ASN A 154 9.57 9.80 -3.50
C ASN A 154 9.38 8.63 -4.46
N LYS A 155 9.05 7.44 -3.93
CA LYS A 155 8.99 6.21 -4.72
C LYS A 155 7.87 6.17 -5.75
N LYS A 156 6.76 6.86 -5.46
CA LYS A 156 5.61 6.89 -6.37
C LYS A 156 5.84 7.80 -7.56
N ARG A 157 6.54 8.92 -7.36
CA ARG A 157 6.92 9.84 -8.43
C ARG A 157 8.14 9.37 -9.20
N GLN A 158 8.99 8.55 -8.57
CA GLN A 158 10.26 8.09 -9.12
C GLN A 158 10.35 6.57 -9.25
N PRO A 159 9.36 5.87 -9.84
CA PRO A 159 9.38 4.41 -9.88
C PRO A 159 10.50 3.87 -10.78
N ARG A 160 10.81 4.55 -11.90
CA ARG A 160 11.96 4.18 -12.74
C ARG A 160 13.30 4.34 -12.02
N ALA A 161 13.55 5.49 -11.40
CA ALA A 161 14.77 5.71 -10.63
C ALA A 161 14.89 4.73 -9.45
N THR A 162 13.77 4.39 -8.80
CA THR A 162 13.75 3.41 -7.70
C THR A 162 14.13 2.02 -8.19
N ALA A 163 13.66 1.61 -9.37
CA ALA A 163 14.04 0.33 -9.97
C ALA A 163 15.52 0.29 -10.37
N ILE A 164 16.05 1.38 -10.95
CA ILE A 164 17.48 1.48 -11.28
C ILE A 164 18.33 1.44 -10.01
N LEU A 165 17.96 2.19 -8.96
CA LEU A 165 18.64 2.18 -7.67
C LEU A 165 18.70 0.78 -7.05
N ALA A 166 17.58 0.05 -7.08
CA ALA A 166 17.53 -1.34 -6.61
C ALA A 166 18.39 -2.27 -7.50
N SER A 167 18.47 -1.99 -8.80
CA SER A 167 19.23 -2.81 -9.75
C SER A 167 20.72 -2.81 -9.47
N PHE A 168 21.29 -1.71 -8.99
CA PHE A 168 22.72 -1.62 -8.63
C PHE A 168 23.15 -2.57 -7.51
N ILE A 169 22.19 -3.06 -6.72
CA ILE A 169 22.44 -3.93 -5.56
C ILE A 169 21.76 -5.29 -5.69
N ALA A 170 21.10 -5.58 -6.82
CA ALA A 170 20.43 -6.85 -7.07
C ALA A 170 21.38 -7.92 -7.65
N LEU A 171 20.90 -9.17 -7.71
CA LEU A 171 21.55 -10.30 -8.38
C LEU A 171 21.18 -10.26 -9.88
N ASN A 172 21.86 -9.39 -10.60
CA ASN A 172 21.70 -9.19 -12.04
C ASN A 172 23.06 -8.88 -12.69
N ASP A 173 23.05 -8.66 -14.00
CA ASP A 173 24.25 -8.34 -14.79
C ASP A 173 24.57 -6.84 -14.83
N ILE A 174 23.95 -6.02 -13.96
CA ILE A 174 24.17 -4.58 -13.89
C ILE A 174 25.27 -4.32 -12.85
N PRO A 175 26.45 -3.82 -13.25
CA PRO A 175 27.50 -3.49 -12.31
C PRO A 175 27.11 -2.29 -11.44
N ALA A 176 27.55 -2.29 -10.19
CA ALA A 176 27.43 -1.14 -9.32
C ALA A 176 28.20 0.07 -9.91
N PRO A 177 27.65 1.30 -9.85
CA PRO A 177 28.35 2.48 -10.34
C PRO A 177 29.59 2.80 -9.48
N PRO A 178 30.62 3.44 -10.07
CA PRO A 178 31.80 3.85 -9.33
C PRO A 178 31.43 4.91 -8.28
N SER A 179 31.75 4.62 -7.02
CA SER A 179 31.32 5.41 -5.87
C SER A 179 32.18 5.09 -4.64
N TYR A 180 32.39 6.06 -3.75
CA TYR A 180 32.86 5.78 -2.40
C TYR A 180 31.66 5.35 -1.54
N GLY A 181 31.48 4.04 -1.39
CA GLY A 181 30.28 3.48 -0.78
C GLY A 181 29.08 3.59 -1.73
N ASP A 182 27.92 3.96 -1.21
CA ASP A 182 26.64 3.96 -1.93
C ASP A 182 26.15 5.35 -2.35
N LYS A 183 26.77 6.41 -1.85
CA LYS A 183 26.24 7.78 -1.90
C LYS A 183 25.93 8.30 -3.31
N GLU A 184 26.74 7.91 -4.30
CA GLU A 184 26.53 8.36 -5.68
C GLU A 184 25.36 7.62 -6.36
N PHE A 185 24.94 6.47 -5.82
CA PHE A 185 23.92 5.62 -6.45
C PHE A 185 22.60 6.35 -6.65
N PHE A 186 22.23 7.24 -5.72
CA PHE A 186 21.01 8.04 -5.81
C PHE A 186 21.02 9.01 -7.00
N PHE A 187 22.19 9.58 -7.30
CA PHE A 187 22.40 10.43 -8.47
C PHE A 187 22.41 9.62 -9.76
N TYR A 188 23.22 8.55 -9.84
CA TYR A 188 23.24 7.67 -11.02
C TYR A 188 21.83 7.15 -11.34
N ALA A 189 21.08 6.70 -10.34
CA ALA A 189 19.72 6.19 -10.54
C ALA A 189 18.76 7.26 -11.06
N SER A 190 18.86 8.50 -10.55
CA SER A 190 18.01 9.61 -11.01
C SER A 190 18.38 10.05 -12.42
N GLU A 191 19.68 10.14 -12.73
CA GLU A 191 20.16 10.55 -14.05
C GLU A 191 19.84 9.53 -15.14
N LEU A 192 20.11 8.24 -14.88
CA LEU A 192 19.81 7.14 -15.80
C LEU A 192 18.31 6.87 -15.96
N ALA A 193 17.47 7.32 -15.01
CA ALA A 193 16.03 7.27 -15.15
C ALA A 193 15.49 8.32 -16.13
N GLU A 194 16.32 9.25 -16.62
CA GLU A 194 15.89 10.35 -17.48
C GLU A 194 14.77 11.17 -16.78
N THR A 195 14.86 11.29 -15.44
CA THR A 195 13.83 11.91 -14.58
C THR A 195 14.24 13.29 -14.08
N GLN A 196 13.26 14.11 -13.69
CA GLN A 196 13.53 15.30 -12.88
C GLN A 196 14.03 14.92 -11.48
N TYR A 197 15.10 15.56 -11.02
CA TYR A 197 15.60 15.52 -9.65
C TYR A 197 16.18 16.88 -9.29
N SER A 198 16.43 17.13 -8.01
CA SER A 198 16.99 18.38 -7.54
C SER A 198 18.15 18.16 -6.58
N PHE A 199 19.05 19.14 -6.53
CA PHE A 199 20.20 19.18 -5.64
C PHE A 199 20.15 20.40 -4.72
N SER A 200 20.86 20.34 -3.60
CA SER A 200 21.13 21.50 -2.75
C SER A 200 21.71 22.67 -3.57
N ASP A 201 21.44 23.91 -3.17
CA ASP A 201 22.10 25.10 -3.75
C ASP A 201 23.50 25.29 -3.19
N HIS A 202 23.69 24.90 -1.92
CA HIS A 202 24.97 24.96 -1.23
C HIS A 202 25.60 23.57 -1.13
N ALA A 203 26.90 23.49 -1.39
CA ALA A 203 27.68 22.26 -1.23
C ALA A 203 28.08 22.02 0.23
N ILE A 204 28.25 20.75 0.59
CA ILE A 204 28.82 20.36 1.88
C ILE A 204 30.21 20.97 2.05
N GLY A 205 30.44 21.47 3.25
CA GLY A 205 31.67 22.08 3.70
C GLY A 205 32.40 21.24 4.76
N GLY A 206 33.45 21.85 5.32
CA GLY A 206 34.24 21.27 6.40
C GLY A 206 33.81 21.75 7.78
N VAL A 207 33.98 20.92 8.81
CA VAL A 207 33.98 21.31 10.23
C VAL A 207 35.20 20.74 10.95
N GLY A 208 35.87 21.57 11.74
CA GLY A 208 37.06 21.14 12.47
C GLY A 208 37.71 22.25 13.29
N THR A 209 38.84 21.90 13.90
CA THR A 209 39.62 22.82 14.75
C THR A 209 40.90 23.30 14.06
N LYS A 210 41.27 22.70 12.93
CA LYS A 210 42.46 23.01 12.15
C LYS A 210 42.15 24.04 11.06
N LEU A 211 42.16 25.30 11.45
CA LEU A 211 41.97 26.45 10.57
C LEU A 211 43.32 27.06 10.17
N ILE A 212 43.52 27.25 8.87
CA ILE A 212 44.52 28.18 8.32
C ILE A 212 43.73 29.38 7.82
N ASP A 213 43.75 30.47 8.59
CA ASP A 213 42.96 31.65 8.27
C ASP A 213 43.70 32.57 7.30
N GLY A 214 43.13 32.74 6.11
CA GLY A 214 43.60 33.66 5.07
C GLY A 214 42.64 34.83 4.83
N GLY A 215 41.58 34.96 5.64
CA GLY A 215 40.46 35.88 5.43
C GLY A 215 39.35 35.31 4.54
N PRO A 216 38.26 36.09 4.31
CA PRO A 216 37.10 35.65 3.54
C PRO A 216 37.49 35.09 2.16
N LYS A 217 36.94 33.93 1.81
CA LYS A 217 37.21 33.19 0.56
C LYS A 217 38.67 32.81 0.33
N ASN A 218 39.52 32.83 1.36
CA ASN A 218 40.95 32.51 1.27
C ASN A 218 41.44 31.62 2.43
N SER A 219 40.54 31.16 3.29
CA SER A 219 40.88 30.26 4.39
C SER A 219 40.83 28.79 3.96
N THR A 220 41.45 27.93 4.78
CA THR A 220 41.41 26.47 4.64
C THR A 220 41.02 25.86 5.98
N LEU A 221 40.03 24.98 5.97
CA LEU A 221 39.54 24.30 7.17
C LEU A 221 39.60 22.79 6.97
N CYS A 222 40.40 22.10 7.79
CA CYS A 222 40.51 20.65 7.73
C CYS A 222 39.61 19.96 8.75
N GLY A 223 38.81 18.99 8.29
CA GLY A 223 38.02 18.13 9.16
C GLY A 223 36.88 17.39 8.47
N ASP A 224 35.82 17.16 9.22
CA ASP A 224 34.69 16.33 8.81
C ASP A 224 33.62 17.17 8.10
N MET A 225 32.43 16.61 7.89
CA MET A 225 31.40 17.19 7.05
C MET A 225 30.44 18.09 7.83
N ALA A 226 30.20 19.28 7.30
CA ALA A 226 29.18 20.19 7.78
C ALA A 226 28.40 20.78 6.62
N GLN A 227 27.08 20.75 6.73
CA GLN A 227 26.16 21.34 5.77
C GLN A 227 25.53 22.58 6.38
N VAL A 228 25.58 23.69 5.66
CA VAL A 228 24.72 24.86 5.91
C VAL A 228 23.32 24.60 5.33
N PHE A 229 22.33 25.44 5.62
CA PHE A 229 20.98 25.21 5.09
C PHE A 229 21.02 25.03 3.56
N PRO A 230 20.52 23.90 3.03
CA PRO A 230 20.92 23.42 1.71
C PRO A 230 20.27 24.19 0.56
N ILE A 231 19.26 25.03 0.83
CA ILE A 231 18.50 25.77 -0.17
C ILE A 231 18.81 27.25 -0.03
N HIS A 232 19.02 27.93 -1.15
CA HIS A 232 19.20 29.37 -1.18
C HIS A 232 17.94 30.08 -0.69
N GLN A 233 18.10 31.05 0.21
CA GLN A 233 17.00 31.87 0.74
C GLN A 233 17.07 33.26 0.11
N ASP A 234 15.99 33.68 -0.54
CA ASP A 234 15.96 34.99 -1.22
C ASP A 234 16.27 36.14 -0.26
N GLY A 235 17.25 36.96 -0.63
CA GLY A 235 17.68 38.11 0.17
C GLY A 235 18.60 37.79 1.34
N VAL A 236 19.01 36.53 1.54
CA VAL A 236 19.97 36.12 2.57
C VAL A 236 21.36 35.94 1.95
N PRO A 237 22.37 36.73 2.36
CA PRO A 237 23.75 36.52 1.91
C PRO A 237 24.31 35.15 2.31
N ASP A 238 25.20 34.56 1.50
CA ASP A 238 25.84 33.27 1.77
C ASP A 238 26.47 33.18 3.18
N ASP A 239 27.07 34.28 3.66
CA ASP A 239 27.72 34.32 4.98
C ASP A 239 26.73 34.24 6.16
N ASP A 240 25.46 34.58 5.92
CA ASP A 240 24.36 34.60 6.89
C ASP A 240 23.49 33.34 6.85
N VAL A 241 23.73 32.43 5.91
CA VAL A 241 23.03 31.14 5.84
C VAL A 241 23.38 30.32 7.10
N PRO A 242 22.36 29.81 7.83
CA PRO A 242 22.60 29.10 9.09
C PRO A 242 23.25 27.74 8.85
N LEU A 243 24.06 27.30 9.82
CA LEU A 243 24.52 25.93 9.90
C LEU A 243 23.32 24.98 10.03
N PHE A 244 23.30 23.90 9.24
CA PHE A 244 22.18 22.96 9.21
C PHE A 244 22.49 21.66 9.94
N TYR A 245 23.56 20.95 9.59
CA TYR A 245 23.97 19.75 10.32
C TYR A 245 25.47 19.45 10.24
N PHE A 246 25.97 18.64 11.18
CA PHE A 246 27.23 17.91 11.05
C PHE A 246 26.97 16.44 10.80
N ASN A 247 27.85 15.79 10.04
CA ASN A 247 27.88 14.35 9.91
C ASN A 247 29.31 13.87 10.24
N SER A 248 29.49 13.33 11.46
CA SER A 248 30.78 12.85 11.96
C SER A 248 30.67 12.18 13.34
N ASP A 249 31.52 11.18 13.60
CA ASP A 249 31.75 10.66 14.96
C ASP A 249 32.43 11.69 15.89
N ARG A 250 33.14 12.69 15.34
CA ARG A 250 33.74 13.81 16.09
C ARG A 250 32.74 14.72 16.78
N ILE A 251 31.45 14.61 16.48
CA ILE A 251 30.39 15.25 17.25
C ILE A 251 30.55 14.92 18.75
N LEU A 252 31.08 13.75 19.10
CA LEU A 252 31.34 13.35 20.50
C LEU A 252 32.63 13.92 21.09
N TRP A 253 33.56 14.37 20.25
CA TRP A 253 34.93 14.72 20.62
C TRP A 253 35.21 16.23 20.58
N PHE A 254 34.40 17.02 19.87
CA PHE A 254 34.54 18.47 19.84
C PHE A 254 34.42 19.10 21.25
N ARG A 255 35.32 20.02 21.58
CA ARG A 255 35.34 20.73 22.88
C ARG A 255 35.42 22.24 22.65
N PRO A 256 34.38 22.89 22.10
CA PRO A 256 34.45 24.28 21.64
C PRO A 256 34.85 25.29 22.73
N LYS A 257 34.56 25.00 24.00
CA LYS A 257 34.98 25.82 25.15
C LYS A 257 36.50 25.88 25.37
N THR A 258 37.22 24.84 24.98
CA THR A 258 38.69 24.73 25.17
C THR A 258 39.46 24.78 23.86
N GLU A 259 38.82 24.39 22.75
CA GLU A 259 39.39 24.40 21.41
C GLU A 259 38.30 24.87 20.43
N PRO A 260 38.43 26.08 19.83
CA PRO A 260 37.44 26.61 18.92
C PRO A 260 37.13 25.67 17.76
N VAL A 261 35.84 25.47 17.49
CA VAL A 261 35.35 24.68 16.36
C VAL A 261 34.85 25.62 15.28
N TYR A 262 35.39 25.45 14.09
CA TYR A 262 35.04 26.23 12.91
C TYR A 262 34.26 25.35 11.93
N TYR A 263 33.39 25.96 11.16
CA TYR A 263 32.71 25.35 10.03
C TYR A 263 32.81 26.25 8.79
N MET A 264 32.71 25.66 7.62
CA MET A 264 32.68 26.39 6.37
C MET A 264 31.31 27.07 6.17
N LYS A 265 31.33 28.38 5.89
CA LYS A 265 30.13 29.16 5.52
C LYS A 265 29.58 28.73 4.15
N ALA A 266 28.36 29.17 3.84
CA ALA A 266 27.71 28.73 2.61
C ALA A 266 28.54 29.05 1.38
N ARG A 267 28.47 28.13 0.43
CA ARG A 267 29.15 28.24 -0.84
C ARG A 267 28.27 27.65 -1.92
N PRO A 268 27.96 28.39 -2.98
CA PRO A 268 27.22 27.86 -4.10
C PRO A 268 27.91 26.62 -4.65
N TRP A 269 27.14 25.58 -4.96
CA TRP A 269 27.69 24.31 -5.44
C TRP A 269 28.55 24.47 -6.70
N ALA A 270 28.20 25.44 -7.56
CA ALA A 270 28.89 25.69 -8.83
C ALA A 270 30.31 26.24 -8.65
N PHE A 271 30.65 26.76 -7.47
CA PHE A 271 31.98 27.30 -7.20
C PHE A 271 33.03 26.18 -7.17
N TYR A 272 34.11 26.37 -7.92
CA TYR A 272 35.26 25.47 -7.95
C TYR A 272 36.52 26.23 -7.51
N PRO A 273 37.15 25.87 -6.37
CA PRO A 273 38.34 26.56 -5.87
C PRO A 273 39.62 26.23 -6.66
N GLY A 274 39.55 25.28 -7.60
CA GLY A 274 40.71 24.72 -8.30
C GLY A 274 41.06 23.30 -7.85
N PRO A 275 42.03 22.65 -8.51
CA PRO A 275 42.45 21.28 -8.19
C PRO A 275 43.16 21.21 -6.83
N PHE A 276 43.11 20.03 -6.21
CA PHE A 276 43.70 19.84 -4.87
C PHE A 276 45.23 19.89 -4.90
N GLY A 277 45.87 19.33 -5.94
CA GLY A 277 47.34 19.20 -5.98
C GLY A 277 47.84 18.36 -4.81
N GLU A 278 48.81 18.86 -4.03
CA GLU A 278 49.33 18.17 -2.84
C GLU A 278 48.44 18.33 -1.58
N ARG A 279 47.32 19.06 -1.68
CA ARG A 279 46.42 19.28 -0.54
C ARG A 279 45.63 18.03 -0.20
N LYS A 280 45.31 17.88 1.08
CA LYS A 280 44.48 16.77 1.55
C LYS A 280 43.00 17.01 1.28
N GLN A 281 42.28 15.96 0.91
CA GLN A 281 40.86 16.03 0.54
C GLN A 281 39.95 16.49 1.69
N GLU A 282 40.32 16.21 2.93
CA GLU A 282 39.60 16.66 4.14
C GLU A 282 39.77 18.16 4.43
N CYS A 283 40.54 18.90 3.63
CA CYS A 283 40.87 20.30 3.82
C CYS A 283 40.34 21.20 2.69
N PRO A 284 39.02 21.50 2.63
CA PRO A 284 38.48 22.53 1.77
C PRO A 284 39.23 23.87 1.92
N PHE A 285 39.54 24.51 0.77
CA PHE A 285 40.30 25.75 0.67
C PHE A 285 39.58 26.76 -0.22
N GLY A 286 39.99 28.04 -0.14
CA GLY A 286 39.32 29.13 -0.84
C GLY A 286 37.92 29.38 -0.26
N ILE A 287 37.78 29.20 1.06
CA ILE A 287 36.50 29.23 1.76
C ILE A 287 36.45 30.38 2.77
N THR A 288 35.23 30.76 3.14
CA THR A 288 34.96 31.55 4.34
C THR A 288 34.58 30.60 5.47
N VAL A 289 35.03 30.89 6.69
CA VAL A 289 34.74 30.07 7.86
C VAL A 289 33.94 30.86 8.89
N GLY A 290 33.03 30.18 9.58
CA GLY A 290 32.38 30.64 10.79
C GLY A 290 32.91 29.87 11.98
N GLN A 291 32.97 30.51 13.14
CA GLN A 291 33.11 29.81 14.41
C GLN A 291 31.71 29.44 14.92
N LEU A 292 31.58 28.34 15.66
CA LEU A 292 30.33 28.04 16.35
C LEU A 292 29.95 29.18 17.30
N SER A 293 28.70 29.60 17.21
CA SER A 293 28.07 30.52 18.14
C SER A 293 27.87 29.85 19.50
N ALA A 294 27.70 30.66 20.55
CA ALA A 294 27.41 30.13 21.88
C ALA A 294 26.15 29.26 21.94
N GLU A 295 25.20 29.44 21.02
CA GLU A 295 24.01 28.59 20.90
C GLU A 295 24.32 27.24 20.25
N GLU A 296 25.05 27.23 19.13
CA GLU A 296 25.50 26.00 18.47
C GLU A 296 26.43 25.17 19.40
N GLU A 297 27.30 25.83 20.17
CA GLU A 297 28.13 25.17 21.18
C GLU A 297 27.30 24.52 22.29
N ARG A 298 26.25 25.21 22.77
CA ARG A 298 25.32 24.64 23.76
C ARG A 298 24.56 23.46 23.18
N HIS A 299 24.09 23.57 21.94
CA HIS A 299 23.40 22.48 21.25
C HIS A 299 24.30 21.25 21.09
N LEU A 300 25.55 21.44 20.66
CA LEU A 300 26.54 20.37 20.52
C LEU A 300 26.86 19.70 21.86
N ALA A 301 27.05 20.49 22.92
CA ALA A 301 27.27 19.96 24.28
C ALA A 301 26.06 19.17 24.78
N GLY A 302 24.84 19.63 24.51
CA GLY A 302 23.61 18.90 24.82
C GLY A 302 23.54 17.56 24.08
N ARG A 303 23.87 17.52 22.78
CA ARG A 303 23.93 16.28 22.00
C ARG A 303 24.97 15.29 22.53
N GLN A 304 26.13 15.77 22.98
CA GLN A 304 27.17 14.97 23.62
C GLN A 304 26.69 14.39 24.94
N HIS A 305 26.02 15.19 25.75
CA HIS A 305 25.48 14.72 27.02
C HIS A 305 24.35 13.70 26.84
N ILE A 306 23.48 13.89 25.84
CA ILE A 306 22.50 12.86 25.44
C ILE A 306 23.21 11.56 25.08
N TYR A 307 24.31 11.61 24.33
CA TYR A 307 25.09 10.42 24.02
C TYR A 307 25.68 9.75 25.28
N GLU A 308 26.28 10.51 26.19
CA GLU A 308 26.82 9.98 27.46
C GLU A 308 25.75 9.25 28.27
N VAL A 309 24.53 9.79 28.29
CA VAL A 309 23.38 9.18 28.95
C VAL A 309 22.95 7.88 28.25
N VAL A 310 22.83 7.88 26.93
CA VAL A 310 22.47 6.68 26.14
C VAL A 310 23.55 5.59 26.24
N ASP A 311 24.82 5.96 26.24
CA ASP A 311 25.96 5.06 26.38
C ASP A 311 26.03 4.45 27.80
N ALA A 312 25.74 5.25 28.84
CA ALA A 312 25.55 4.75 30.19
C ALA A 312 24.37 3.76 30.28
N TRP A 313 23.26 4.07 29.61
CA TRP A 313 22.10 3.18 29.53
C TRP A 313 22.44 1.84 28.87
N HIS A 314 23.21 1.86 27.77
CA HIS A 314 23.67 0.65 27.10
C HIS A 314 24.54 -0.24 28.01
N ARG A 315 25.49 0.36 28.75
CA ARG A 315 26.33 -0.38 29.72
C ARG A 315 25.51 -1.02 30.83
N VAL A 316 24.57 -0.28 31.41
CA VAL A 316 23.67 -0.76 32.47
C VAL A 316 22.84 -1.93 31.98
N GLY A 317 22.23 -1.82 30.78
CA GLY A 317 21.43 -2.87 30.17
C GLY A 317 22.19 -4.17 29.97
N LYS A 318 23.51 -4.07 29.76
CA LYS A 318 24.40 -5.23 29.56
C LYS A 318 24.87 -5.86 30.88
N GLU A 319 25.07 -5.06 31.94
CA GLU A 319 25.76 -5.50 33.16
C GLU A 319 24.84 -5.77 34.37
N LYS A 320 23.69 -5.08 34.48
CA LYS A 320 22.81 -5.15 35.67
C LYS A 320 21.32 -5.07 35.30
N PRO A 321 20.76 -6.11 34.66
CA PRO A 321 19.39 -6.09 34.14
C PRO A 321 18.28 -5.89 35.22
N ALA A 322 18.56 -6.24 36.49
CA ALA A 322 17.58 -6.17 37.58
C ALA A 322 17.32 -4.75 38.13
N ASN A 323 18.17 -3.77 37.82
CA ASN A 323 18.05 -2.39 38.33
C ASN A 323 17.59 -1.39 37.25
N LEU A 324 17.12 -1.87 36.09
CA LEU A 324 16.78 -1.01 34.96
C LEU A 324 15.69 0.00 35.29
N ASP A 325 14.62 -0.39 35.99
CA ASP A 325 13.47 0.49 36.19
C ASP A 325 13.79 1.74 37.01
N GLU A 326 14.52 1.59 38.12
CA GLU A 326 14.95 2.73 38.96
C GLU A 326 15.96 3.63 38.22
N GLN A 327 16.85 3.04 37.42
CA GLN A 327 17.83 3.79 36.64
C GLN A 327 17.22 4.47 35.42
N ASN A 328 16.22 3.86 34.78
CA ASN A 328 15.44 4.47 33.70
C ASN A 328 14.75 5.75 34.20
N VAL A 329 14.16 5.75 35.40
CA VAL A 329 13.54 6.96 35.98
C VAL A 329 14.57 8.07 36.21
N ALA A 330 15.77 7.73 36.70
CA ALA A 330 16.84 8.69 36.90
C ALA A 330 17.38 9.24 35.56
N ILE A 331 17.58 8.35 34.58
CA ILE A 331 18.00 8.68 33.21
C ILE A 331 16.97 9.59 32.54
N ASP A 332 15.68 9.28 32.64
CA ASP A 332 14.59 10.11 32.09
C ASP A 332 14.56 11.51 32.71
N GLY A 333 14.92 11.63 33.99
CA GLY A 333 15.06 12.93 34.66
C GLY A 333 16.22 13.76 34.08
N VAL A 334 17.37 13.12 33.84
CA VAL A 334 18.55 13.76 33.23
C VAL A 334 18.25 14.14 31.77
N LEU A 335 17.69 13.22 30.97
CA LEU A 335 17.31 13.47 29.58
C LEU A 335 16.32 14.62 29.46
N ARG A 336 15.25 14.65 30.28
CA ARG A 336 14.29 15.76 30.28
C ARG A 336 14.96 17.10 30.52
N LYS A 337 15.85 17.18 31.51
CA LYS A 337 16.58 18.41 31.81
C LYS A 337 17.44 18.86 30.62
N VAL A 338 18.15 17.93 30.00
CA VAL A 338 19.12 18.22 28.93
C VAL A 338 18.42 18.58 27.63
N VAL A 339 17.34 17.86 27.27
CA VAL A 339 16.50 18.22 26.12
C VAL A 339 15.86 19.58 26.35
N ALA A 340 15.42 19.90 27.57
CA ALA A 340 14.87 21.21 27.91
C ALA A 340 15.87 22.35 27.73
N GLU A 341 17.09 22.15 28.23
CA GLU A 341 18.20 23.08 28.04
C GLU A 341 18.54 23.26 26.56
N MET A 342 18.52 22.20 25.76
CA MET A 342 18.74 22.26 24.31
C MET A 342 17.63 23.03 23.56
N GLN A 343 16.40 22.98 24.05
CA GLN A 343 15.25 23.70 23.48
C GLN A 343 15.10 25.12 24.03
N GLY A 344 15.93 25.54 24.99
CA GLY A 344 15.79 26.85 25.65
C GLY A 344 14.49 27.00 26.46
N ALA A 345 13.91 25.88 26.90
CA ALA A 345 12.62 25.83 27.58
C ALA A 345 12.74 25.16 28.97
N SER A 346 11.70 25.26 29.82
CA SER A 346 11.77 24.64 31.14
C SER A 346 11.64 23.12 31.03
N PRO A 347 12.22 22.33 31.96
CA PRO A 347 12.00 20.87 31.99
C PRO A 347 10.54 20.43 32.07
N ALA A 348 9.62 21.31 32.48
CA ALA A 348 8.18 21.06 32.48
C ALA A 348 7.54 21.26 31.09
N ASP A 349 8.09 22.13 30.26
CA ASP A 349 7.59 22.47 28.92
C ASP A 349 8.13 21.54 27.83
N VAL A 350 9.26 20.87 28.13
CA VAL A 350 10.00 19.98 27.21
C VAL A 350 9.84 18.52 27.60
N ALA A 351 8.87 18.23 28.48
CA ALA A 351 8.42 16.87 28.64
C ALA A 351 8.10 16.33 27.25
N PRO A 352 8.83 15.32 26.74
CA PRO A 352 8.33 14.58 25.61
C PRO A 352 6.92 14.15 26.02
N SER A 353 5.96 14.14 25.09
CA SER A 353 4.91 13.14 25.23
C SER A 353 5.65 11.84 25.57
N PRO A 354 5.37 11.20 26.72
CA PRO A 354 6.24 10.15 27.26
C PRO A 354 6.59 9.22 26.11
N PRO A 355 7.86 8.77 25.97
CA PRO A 355 8.19 7.82 24.94
C PRO A 355 7.13 6.74 25.01
N GLN A 356 6.38 6.62 23.92
CA GLN A 356 5.35 5.61 23.77
C GLN A 356 6.07 4.27 23.52
N GLU A 357 7.08 3.93 24.34
CA GLU A 357 8.06 2.88 24.05
C GLU A 357 8.38 1.95 25.24
N SER A 358 7.80 2.13 26.43
CA SER A 358 7.83 1.05 27.44
C SER A 358 6.45 0.57 27.91
N LYS A 359 5.40 1.38 27.74
CA LYS A 359 4.01 0.90 27.81
C LYS A 359 3.42 0.63 26.46
N GLN A 360 3.74 1.41 25.43
CA GLN A 360 3.16 1.20 24.11
C GLN A 360 3.86 0.11 23.31
N SER A 361 5.17 -0.10 23.46
CA SER A 361 5.85 -1.28 22.89
C SER A 361 5.33 -2.56 23.56
N ASP A 362 5.30 -2.61 24.90
CA ASP A 362 4.68 -3.71 25.66
C ASP A 362 3.19 -3.89 25.33
N GLN A 363 2.41 -2.82 25.23
CA GLN A 363 1.00 -2.87 24.92
C GLN A 363 0.79 -3.24 23.46
N LEU A 364 1.61 -2.77 22.53
CA LEU A 364 1.59 -3.15 21.12
C LEU A 364 1.99 -4.60 20.97
N GLU A 365 2.99 -5.08 21.69
CA GLU A 365 3.42 -6.47 21.70
C GLU A 365 2.35 -7.35 22.35
N ARG A 366 1.78 -6.97 23.50
CA ARG A 366 0.65 -7.67 24.13
C ARG A 366 -0.59 -7.67 23.24
N THR A 367 -0.88 -6.56 22.57
CA THR A 367 -2.00 -6.43 21.63
C THR A 367 -1.76 -7.31 20.41
N THR A 368 -0.55 -7.28 19.86
CA THR A 368 -0.12 -8.13 18.74
C THR A 368 -0.20 -9.60 19.13
N GLN A 369 0.34 -9.99 20.28
CA GLN A 369 0.25 -11.35 20.82
C GLN A 369 -1.21 -11.77 21.05
N MET A 370 -2.07 -10.89 21.58
CA MET A 370 -3.49 -11.13 21.75
C MET A 370 -4.19 -11.36 20.41
N MET A 371 -3.99 -10.46 19.45
CA MET A 371 -4.50 -10.57 18.07
C MET A 371 -4.05 -11.87 17.42
N GLU A 372 -2.77 -12.20 17.58
CA GLU A 372 -2.13 -13.30 16.89
C GLU A 372 -2.52 -14.68 17.43
N ARG A 373 -3.08 -14.76 18.65
CA ARG A 373 -3.74 -16.00 19.12
C ARG A 373 -4.76 -16.50 18.10
N GLN A 374 -5.51 -15.59 17.46
CA GLN A 374 -6.46 -15.90 16.39
C GLN A 374 -5.98 -15.41 15.01
N LEU A 375 -4.67 -15.30 14.80
CA LEU A 375 -4.03 -14.84 13.54
C LEU A 375 -4.47 -13.45 13.08
N VAL A 376 -5.13 -12.63 13.89
CA VAL A 376 -5.74 -11.37 13.46
C VAL A 376 -4.67 -10.39 12.95
N TYR A 377 -3.51 -10.35 13.61
CA TYR A 377 -2.40 -9.50 13.17
C TYR A 377 -1.83 -9.98 11.83
N THR A 378 -1.52 -11.28 11.70
CA THR A 378 -1.13 -11.89 10.41
C THR A 378 -2.14 -11.62 9.29
N LEU A 379 -3.43 -11.83 9.53
CA LEU A 379 -4.50 -11.62 8.55
C LEU A 379 -4.59 -10.14 8.13
N SER A 380 -4.38 -9.20 9.06
CA SER A 380 -4.31 -7.78 8.71
C SER A 380 -3.14 -7.47 7.77
N GLN A 381 -1.97 -8.11 7.96
CA GLN A 381 -0.81 -7.92 7.09
C GLN A 381 -0.96 -8.56 5.71
N ILE A 382 -1.76 -9.62 5.58
CA ILE A 382 -2.10 -10.23 4.29
C ILE A 382 -3.11 -9.36 3.57
N THR A 383 -4.20 -9.01 4.26
CA THR A 383 -5.32 -8.28 3.68
C THR A 383 -4.97 -6.84 3.32
N GLN A 384 -4.00 -6.19 3.96
CA GLN A 384 -3.63 -4.80 3.63
C GLN A 384 -2.54 -4.67 2.55
N ARG A 385 -2.19 -5.76 1.83
CA ARG A 385 -1.26 -5.71 0.68
C ARG A 385 -1.97 -5.24 -0.58
N THR A 386 -2.10 -3.93 -0.75
CA THR A 386 -2.69 -3.30 -1.93
C THR A 386 -1.64 -2.51 -2.71
N THR A 387 -1.71 -2.55 -4.04
CA THR A 387 -0.79 -1.83 -4.96
C THR A 387 -1.54 -1.06 -6.04
N THR A 388 -2.83 -1.37 -6.25
CA THR A 388 -3.66 -0.76 -7.28
C THR A 388 -4.93 -0.20 -6.64
N LYS A 389 -5.37 0.99 -7.06
CA LYS A 389 -6.51 1.66 -6.41
C LYS A 389 -7.83 0.90 -6.59
N ARG A 390 -8.15 0.45 -7.81
CA ARG A 390 -9.47 -0.07 -8.15
C ARG A 390 -9.39 -1.18 -9.18
N GLY A 391 -10.20 -2.22 -9.05
CA GLY A 391 -10.29 -3.31 -10.02
C GLY A 391 -11.45 -4.27 -9.78
N ILE A 392 -11.56 -5.26 -10.66
CA ILE A 392 -12.59 -6.32 -10.61
C ILE A 392 -11.94 -7.63 -10.18
N VAL A 393 -12.60 -8.38 -9.29
CA VAL A 393 -12.15 -9.71 -8.88
C VAL A 393 -13.18 -10.73 -9.33
N MET A 394 -12.76 -11.70 -10.14
CA MET A 394 -13.62 -12.74 -10.68
C MET A 394 -12.94 -14.10 -10.53
N PRO A 395 -13.18 -14.84 -9.43
CA PRO A 395 -12.64 -16.18 -9.28
C PRO A 395 -13.15 -17.10 -10.39
N LEU A 396 -12.25 -17.86 -11.03
CA LEU A 396 -12.61 -18.80 -12.09
C LEU A 396 -12.03 -20.18 -11.82
N TYR A 397 -12.75 -21.18 -12.31
CA TYR A 397 -12.31 -22.57 -12.42
C TYR A 397 -12.72 -23.08 -13.80
N GLU A 398 -12.10 -24.18 -14.26
CA GLU A 398 -12.15 -24.58 -15.66
C GLU A 398 -13.58 -24.73 -16.25
N PRO A 399 -14.54 -25.44 -15.62
CA PRO A 399 -15.91 -25.53 -16.10
C PRO A 399 -16.63 -24.19 -16.37
N ILE A 400 -16.37 -23.14 -15.57
CA ILE A 400 -17.04 -21.83 -15.74
C ILE A 400 -16.17 -20.80 -16.47
N ALA A 401 -14.89 -21.13 -16.73
CA ALA A 401 -13.92 -20.19 -17.29
C ALA A 401 -14.42 -19.54 -18.59
N ARG A 402 -15.04 -20.32 -19.50
CA ARG A 402 -15.58 -19.78 -20.76
C ARG A 402 -16.65 -18.73 -20.54
N LEU A 403 -17.52 -18.94 -19.55
CA LEU A 403 -18.58 -18.01 -19.19
C LEU A 403 -17.98 -16.73 -18.58
N GLY A 404 -16.99 -16.87 -17.70
CA GLY A 404 -16.26 -15.73 -17.12
C GLY A 404 -15.52 -14.91 -18.17
N LEU A 405 -14.75 -15.55 -19.07
CA LEU A 405 -14.04 -14.84 -20.13
C LEU A 405 -14.99 -14.13 -21.10
N SER A 406 -16.13 -14.75 -21.41
CA SER A 406 -17.12 -14.08 -22.24
C SER A 406 -17.80 -12.92 -21.51
N LEU A 407 -17.90 -12.94 -20.16
CA LEU A 407 -18.37 -11.79 -19.37
C LEU A 407 -17.33 -10.67 -19.39
N ILE A 408 -16.04 -11.01 -19.32
CA ILE A 408 -14.98 -10.01 -19.46
C ILE A 408 -15.08 -9.29 -20.81
N LEU A 409 -15.31 -10.01 -21.91
CA LEU A 409 -15.54 -9.40 -23.22
C LEU A 409 -16.78 -8.50 -23.25
N GLU A 410 -17.86 -8.89 -22.56
CA GLU A 410 -19.06 -8.05 -22.41
C GLU A 410 -18.73 -6.75 -21.66
N LEU A 411 -17.98 -6.83 -20.56
CA LEU A 411 -17.51 -5.65 -19.83
C LEU A 411 -16.62 -4.75 -20.70
N ARG A 412 -15.73 -5.34 -21.52
CA ARG A 412 -14.91 -4.58 -22.48
C ARG A 412 -15.75 -3.91 -23.55
N ALA A 413 -16.79 -4.58 -24.06
CA ALA A 413 -17.72 -4.01 -25.03
C ALA A 413 -18.51 -2.82 -24.46
N MET A 414 -18.73 -2.79 -23.13
CA MET A 414 -19.29 -1.63 -22.41
C MET A 414 -18.28 -0.50 -22.16
N GLY A 415 -17.03 -0.63 -22.62
CA GLY A 415 -15.96 0.36 -22.43
C GLY A 415 -15.27 0.29 -21.07
N ILE A 416 -15.45 -0.79 -20.29
CA ILE A 416 -14.82 -0.94 -18.98
C ILE A 416 -13.37 -1.39 -19.16
N THR A 417 -12.41 -0.52 -18.78
CA THR A 417 -10.96 -0.78 -18.90
C THR A 417 -10.28 -1.11 -17.58
N LEU A 418 -11.05 -1.28 -16.48
CA LEU A 418 -10.48 -1.63 -15.18
C LEU A 418 -9.69 -2.96 -15.24
N PRO A 419 -8.56 -3.06 -14.50
CA PRO A 419 -7.82 -4.30 -14.38
C PRO A 419 -8.67 -5.37 -13.68
N ILE A 420 -8.50 -6.63 -14.10
CA ILE A 420 -9.24 -7.77 -13.55
C ILE A 420 -8.28 -8.78 -12.93
N GLU A 421 -8.58 -9.23 -11.72
CA GLU A 421 -7.92 -10.36 -11.07
C GLU A 421 -8.77 -11.63 -11.21
N VAL A 422 -8.14 -12.71 -11.70
CA VAL A 422 -8.74 -14.05 -11.85
C VAL A 422 -8.03 -15.03 -10.92
N PRO A 423 -8.39 -15.05 -9.63
CA PRO A 423 -7.88 -16.04 -8.70
C PRO A 423 -8.48 -17.43 -8.98
N HIS A 424 -7.64 -18.46 -8.96
CA HIS A 424 -8.04 -19.87 -9.08
C HIS A 424 -7.34 -20.74 -8.03
N CYS A 425 -7.77 -21.99 -7.86
CA CYS A 425 -7.25 -22.94 -6.87
C CYS A 425 -6.73 -24.23 -7.54
N THR A 426 -5.67 -24.06 -8.34
CA THR A 426 -5.05 -25.06 -9.23
C THR A 426 -6.07 -25.82 -10.09
N ASP A 427 -7.22 -25.22 -10.37
CA ASP A 427 -8.40 -25.80 -11.03
C ASP A 427 -8.76 -25.05 -12.32
N LEU A 428 -7.91 -24.13 -12.74
CA LEU A 428 -7.86 -23.56 -14.07
C LEU A 428 -6.71 -24.21 -14.83
N LYS A 429 -6.93 -24.65 -16.07
CA LYS A 429 -5.88 -25.31 -16.84
C LYS A 429 -4.76 -24.34 -17.23
N PRO A 430 -3.50 -24.79 -17.34
CA PRO A 430 -2.39 -23.96 -17.81
C PRO A 430 -2.66 -23.29 -19.17
N GLU A 431 -3.34 -23.99 -20.09
CA GLU A 431 -3.72 -23.46 -21.40
C GLU A 431 -4.72 -22.31 -21.29
N THR A 432 -5.68 -22.40 -20.36
CA THR A 432 -6.64 -21.33 -20.08
C THR A 432 -5.95 -20.11 -19.47
N VAL A 433 -4.97 -20.32 -18.58
CA VAL A 433 -4.15 -19.23 -18.02
C VAL A 433 -3.30 -18.56 -19.11
N GLU A 434 -2.72 -19.32 -20.03
CA GLU A 434 -1.98 -18.78 -21.18
C GLU A 434 -2.89 -18.05 -22.16
N LEU A 435 -4.12 -18.54 -22.38
CA LEU A 435 -5.14 -17.85 -23.17
C LEU A 435 -5.44 -16.47 -22.58
N ILE A 436 -5.70 -16.40 -21.26
CA ILE A 436 -5.93 -15.13 -20.55
C ILE A 436 -4.77 -14.16 -20.74
N ARG A 437 -3.53 -14.66 -20.67
CA ARG A 437 -2.31 -13.87 -20.81
C ARG A 437 -2.08 -13.36 -22.24
N SER A 438 -2.41 -14.16 -23.24
CA SER A 438 -2.06 -13.90 -24.64
C SER A 438 -3.14 -13.15 -25.42
N LYS A 439 -4.41 -13.24 -25.02
CA LYS A 439 -5.55 -12.58 -25.70
C LYS A 439 -5.70 -11.12 -25.28
N LYS A 440 -5.22 -10.23 -26.15
CA LYS A 440 -5.24 -8.77 -25.91
C LYS A 440 -6.64 -8.20 -25.74
N GLU A 441 -7.65 -8.79 -26.37
CA GLU A 441 -9.06 -8.38 -26.31
C GLU A 441 -9.64 -8.46 -24.90
N LEU A 442 -9.07 -9.30 -24.03
CA LEU A 442 -9.48 -9.41 -22.63
C LEU A 442 -8.99 -8.24 -21.75
N GLY A 443 -8.03 -7.45 -22.24
CA GLY A 443 -7.44 -6.31 -21.52
C GLY A 443 -6.45 -6.73 -20.43
N GLU A 444 -6.26 -5.87 -19.43
CA GLU A 444 -5.34 -6.14 -18.32
C GLU A 444 -5.95 -7.16 -17.34
N ILE A 445 -5.38 -8.36 -17.32
CA ILE A 445 -5.80 -9.45 -16.44
C ILE A 445 -4.62 -10.07 -15.71
N ARG A 446 -4.78 -10.26 -14.39
CA ARG A 446 -3.90 -11.05 -13.55
C ARG A 446 -4.60 -12.35 -13.13
N ALA A 447 -4.34 -13.43 -13.85
CA ALA A 447 -4.71 -14.78 -13.41
C ALA A 447 -3.62 -15.35 -12.49
N TYR A 448 -3.99 -15.87 -11.31
CA TYR A 448 -3.03 -16.41 -10.36
C TYR A 448 -3.64 -17.48 -9.45
N ASP A 449 -2.77 -18.36 -8.95
CA ASP A 449 -3.17 -19.38 -7.99
C ASP A 449 -3.25 -18.81 -6.57
N VAL A 450 -4.46 -18.62 -6.06
CA VAL A 450 -4.64 -18.10 -4.70
C VAL A 450 -4.44 -19.19 -3.64
N CYS A 451 -4.60 -20.46 -4.02
CA CYS A 451 -4.38 -21.59 -3.11
C CYS A 451 -2.90 -21.85 -2.83
N GLU A 452 -2.01 -21.64 -3.81
CA GLU A 452 -0.57 -21.65 -3.57
C GLU A 452 -0.13 -20.55 -2.59
N LEU A 453 -0.69 -19.34 -2.74
CA LEU A 453 -0.45 -18.23 -1.81
C LEU A 453 -0.97 -18.55 -0.40
N ALA A 454 -2.14 -19.18 -0.30
CA ALA A 454 -2.77 -19.57 0.96
C ALA A 454 -2.03 -20.71 1.66
N ALA A 455 -1.58 -21.73 0.92
CA ALA A 455 -0.80 -22.85 1.46
C ALA A 455 0.58 -22.42 1.96
N SER A 456 1.16 -21.40 1.31
CA SER A 456 2.45 -20.81 1.70
C SER A 456 2.34 -19.82 2.87
N ALA A 457 1.13 -19.40 3.24
CA ALA A 457 0.94 -18.38 4.26
C ALA A 457 1.19 -18.92 5.67
N LYS A 458 2.14 -18.30 6.37
CA LYS A 458 2.48 -18.60 7.76
C LYS A 458 2.26 -17.38 8.65
N SER A 459 2.01 -17.63 9.94
CA SER A 459 1.93 -16.58 10.94
C SER A 459 3.20 -15.74 10.95
N VAL A 460 3.04 -14.42 11.07
CA VAL A 460 4.17 -13.47 11.09
C VAL A 460 4.99 -13.56 12.38
N THR A 461 4.45 -14.14 13.45
CA THR A 461 5.17 -14.36 14.72
C THR A 461 5.56 -15.82 14.94
N ASN A 462 5.00 -16.76 14.18
CA ASN A 462 5.30 -18.18 14.27
C ASN A 462 5.28 -18.83 12.88
N ALA A 463 6.44 -18.94 12.24
CA ALA A 463 6.58 -19.51 10.89
C ALA A 463 6.09 -20.96 10.78
N SER A 464 5.94 -21.70 11.88
CA SER A 464 5.42 -23.07 11.89
C SER A 464 3.89 -23.13 11.84
N ARG A 465 3.18 -22.03 12.11
CA ARG A 465 1.72 -21.99 12.13
C ARG A 465 1.16 -21.61 10.75
N PRO A 466 0.48 -22.53 10.04
CA PRO A 466 -0.22 -22.20 8.81
C PRO A 466 -1.39 -21.24 9.06
N VAL A 467 -1.72 -20.42 8.06
CA VAL A 467 -2.78 -19.40 8.17
C VAL A 467 -4.11 -19.92 7.65
N PHE A 468 -4.13 -20.51 6.46
CA PHE A 468 -5.37 -20.91 5.79
C PHE A 468 -5.52 -22.43 5.66
N CYS A 469 -4.41 -23.13 5.41
CA CYS A 469 -4.34 -24.58 5.20
C CYS A 469 -2.96 -25.10 5.58
N ASP A 470 -2.88 -26.38 5.96
CA ASP A 470 -1.62 -27.04 6.29
C ASP A 470 -0.71 -27.20 5.06
N ASP A 471 -1.32 -27.53 3.91
CA ASP A 471 -0.68 -27.70 2.61
C ASP A 471 -1.64 -27.35 1.46
N ILE A 472 -1.18 -27.58 0.23
CA ILE A 472 -1.94 -27.29 -0.99
C ILE A 472 -3.18 -28.16 -1.15
N ASP A 473 -3.18 -29.41 -0.68
CA ASP A 473 -4.32 -30.32 -0.79
C ASP A 473 -5.42 -29.95 0.19
N GLY A 474 -5.06 -29.53 1.40
CA GLY A 474 -5.97 -28.90 2.35
C GLY A 474 -6.62 -27.63 1.78
N CYS A 475 -5.83 -26.80 1.09
CA CYS A 475 -6.36 -25.63 0.40
C CYS A 475 -7.31 -25.99 -0.74
N ARG A 476 -7.00 -26.98 -1.56
CA ARG A 476 -7.89 -27.45 -2.62
C ARG A 476 -9.21 -27.96 -2.06
N ALA A 477 -9.18 -28.75 -0.99
CA ALA A 477 -10.38 -29.27 -0.34
C ALA A 477 -11.29 -28.16 0.19
N LYS A 478 -10.70 -27.07 0.72
CA LYS A 478 -11.43 -25.95 1.30
C LYS A 478 -11.92 -24.93 0.26
N PHE A 479 -11.06 -24.55 -0.67
CA PHE A 479 -11.24 -23.38 -1.54
C PHE A 479 -11.64 -23.72 -2.97
N ARG A 480 -11.73 -24.98 -3.38
CA ARG A 480 -12.49 -25.36 -4.59
C ARG A 480 -13.99 -25.37 -4.29
N SER A 481 -14.46 -24.25 -3.77
CA SER A 481 -15.79 -24.00 -3.28
C SER A 481 -16.06 -22.50 -3.30
N PHE A 482 -17.27 -22.10 -2.90
CA PHE A 482 -17.63 -20.69 -2.70
C PHE A 482 -16.67 -19.92 -1.77
N MET A 483 -15.95 -20.61 -0.87
CA MET A 483 -15.00 -19.98 0.05
C MET A 483 -13.79 -19.33 -0.64
N ILE A 484 -13.59 -19.55 -1.95
CA ILE A 484 -12.54 -18.85 -2.71
C ILE A 484 -12.79 -17.34 -2.76
N LYS A 485 -14.04 -16.87 -2.67
CA LYS A 485 -14.40 -15.45 -2.75
C LYS A 485 -13.81 -14.61 -1.60
N PRO A 486 -14.02 -14.96 -0.31
CA PRO A 486 -13.32 -14.32 0.80
C PRO A 486 -11.78 -14.35 0.68
N LEU A 487 -11.23 -15.47 0.20
CA LEU A 487 -9.78 -15.63 0.01
C LEU A 487 -9.27 -14.72 -1.12
N ALA A 488 -10.00 -14.62 -2.22
CA ALA A 488 -9.72 -13.76 -3.35
C ALA A 488 -9.69 -12.28 -2.93
N VAL A 489 -10.69 -11.81 -2.18
CA VAL A 489 -10.70 -10.46 -1.60
C VAL A 489 -9.50 -10.25 -0.69
N SER A 490 -9.15 -11.24 0.13
CA SER A 490 -8.01 -11.16 1.05
C SER A 490 -6.68 -10.94 0.32
N TYR A 491 -6.44 -11.66 -0.78
CA TYR A 491 -5.17 -11.58 -1.55
C TYR A 491 -5.18 -10.58 -2.70
N SER A 492 -6.32 -10.00 -3.04
CA SER A 492 -6.43 -9.02 -4.12
C SER A 492 -5.53 -7.82 -3.87
N GLN A 493 -4.89 -7.31 -4.94
CA GLN A 493 -4.04 -6.13 -4.88
C GLN A 493 -4.82 -4.80 -4.94
N PHE A 494 -6.15 -4.84 -5.06
CA PHE A 494 -6.98 -3.66 -5.18
C PHE A 494 -7.35 -3.04 -3.81
N GLU A 495 -7.35 -1.71 -3.71
CA GLU A 495 -7.95 -1.01 -2.55
C GLU A 495 -9.49 -1.09 -2.60
N GLU A 496 -10.07 -0.87 -3.80
CA GLU A 496 -11.50 -0.90 -4.09
C GLU A 496 -11.83 -2.04 -5.08
N ILE A 497 -12.64 -3.00 -4.62
CA ILE A 497 -12.97 -4.22 -5.35
C ILE A 497 -14.43 -4.19 -5.78
N LEU A 498 -14.67 -4.52 -7.04
CA LEU A 498 -15.95 -5.04 -7.53
C LEU A 498 -15.77 -6.55 -7.76
N MET A 499 -16.30 -7.38 -6.86
CA MET A 499 -16.26 -8.84 -6.99
C MET A 499 -17.49 -9.32 -7.75
N LEU A 500 -17.29 -10.16 -8.77
CA LEU A 500 -18.34 -10.64 -9.66
C LEU A 500 -18.32 -12.16 -9.78
N ASP A 501 -19.51 -12.75 -9.86
CA ASP A 501 -19.66 -14.12 -10.36
C ASP A 501 -19.53 -14.20 -11.88
N ALA A 502 -18.99 -15.33 -12.34
CA ALA A 502 -18.70 -15.56 -13.75
C ALA A 502 -19.98 -15.75 -14.60
N ASP A 503 -21.07 -16.20 -14.00
CA ASP A 503 -22.39 -16.41 -14.60
C ASP A 503 -23.32 -15.20 -14.46
N THR A 504 -22.74 -14.00 -14.37
CA THR A 504 -23.48 -12.74 -14.45
C THR A 504 -23.58 -12.22 -15.90
N THR A 505 -24.61 -11.43 -16.18
CA THR A 505 -24.71 -10.57 -17.38
C THR A 505 -25.29 -9.23 -16.99
N PHE A 506 -24.70 -8.14 -17.47
CA PHE A 506 -25.05 -6.78 -17.08
C PHE A 506 -25.80 -6.07 -18.20
N PHE A 507 -26.87 -5.36 -17.89
CA PHE A 507 -27.56 -4.48 -18.84
C PHE A 507 -27.19 -3.00 -18.66
N VAL A 508 -26.54 -2.69 -17.54
CA VAL A 508 -26.00 -1.37 -17.22
C VAL A 508 -24.57 -1.56 -16.75
N ASN A 509 -23.67 -0.63 -17.11
CA ASN A 509 -22.29 -0.67 -16.67
C ASN A 509 -22.20 -0.77 -15.12
N PRO A 510 -21.64 -1.85 -14.55
CA PRO A 510 -21.59 -2.01 -13.10
C PRO A 510 -20.59 -1.09 -12.39
N THR A 511 -19.62 -0.51 -13.11
CA THR A 511 -18.60 0.35 -12.49
C THR A 511 -19.18 1.68 -12.02
N VAL A 512 -20.38 2.06 -12.47
CA VAL A 512 -21.07 3.27 -11.98
C VAL A 512 -21.34 3.21 -10.47
N LEU A 513 -21.40 2.00 -9.89
CA LEU A 513 -21.61 1.82 -8.45
C LEU A 513 -20.42 2.32 -7.62
N PHE A 514 -19.20 2.36 -8.17
CA PHE A 514 -18.05 2.96 -7.48
C PHE A 514 -18.25 4.45 -7.19
N ASP A 515 -19.06 5.12 -8.02
CA ASP A 515 -19.31 6.55 -7.90
C ASP A 515 -20.61 6.88 -7.17
N SER A 516 -21.33 5.85 -6.70
CA SER A 516 -22.51 6.04 -5.87
C SER A 516 -22.20 6.64 -4.51
N ASP A 517 -23.13 7.43 -3.98
CA ASP A 517 -22.99 8.02 -2.64
C ASP A 517 -22.87 6.96 -1.55
N LYS A 518 -23.57 5.82 -1.70
CA LYS A 518 -23.44 4.68 -0.78
C LYS A 518 -22.00 4.18 -0.74
N PHE A 519 -21.40 3.82 -1.89
CA PHE A 519 -20.04 3.28 -1.91
C PHE A 519 -18.99 4.34 -1.49
N LYS A 520 -19.13 5.59 -1.95
CA LYS A 520 -18.25 6.69 -1.53
C LYS A 520 -18.33 6.98 -0.04
N THR A 521 -19.52 6.86 0.56
CA THR A 521 -19.72 7.13 1.99
C THR A 521 -19.25 5.96 2.84
N THR A 522 -19.62 4.73 2.49
CA THR A 522 -19.36 3.59 3.38
C THR A 522 -18.13 2.80 2.97
N GLY A 523 -17.87 2.57 1.68
CA GLY A 523 -16.74 1.77 1.18
C GLY A 523 -17.08 0.30 0.95
N ASN A 524 -18.07 -0.24 1.66
CA ASN A 524 -18.68 -1.54 1.38
C ASN A 524 -20.13 -1.35 0.93
N LEU A 525 -20.50 -1.97 -0.20
CA LEU A 525 -21.88 -2.02 -0.72
C LEU A 525 -22.24 -3.47 -1.03
N LEU A 526 -23.23 -4.00 -0.29
CA LEU A 526 -23.73 -5.37 -0.39
C LEU A 526 -25.08 -5.43 -1.09
N MET A 527 -25.42 -6.57 -1.68
CA MET A 527 -26.71 -6.78 -2.35
C MET A 527 -27.65 -7.58 -1.46
N HIS A 528 -28.91 -7.14 -1.34
CA HIS A 528 -29.93 -7.89 -0.64
C HIS A 528 -30.33 -9.15 -1.42
N ASP A 529 -30.31 -10.30 -0.77
CA ASP A 529 -30.89 -11.52 -1.34
C ASP A 529 -32.43 -11.46 -1.35
N ARG A 530 -33.03 -12.39 -2.08
CA ARG A 530 -34.45 -12.72 -2.00
C ARG A 530 -34.82 -13.14 -0.58
N ILE A 531 -36.04 -12.81 -0.18
CA ILE A 531 -36.64 -13.43 1.02
C ILE A 531 -36.66 -14.95 0.79
N SER A 532 -36.22 -15.71 1.79
CA SER A 532 -36.17 -17.17 1.77
C SER A 532 -36.95 -17.77 2.94
N HIS A 533 -37.00 -19.10 3.02
CA HIS A 533 -37.65 -19.78 4.14
C HIS A 533 -37.03 -19.35 5.49
N ASP A 534 -37.90 -19.08 6.47
CA ASP A 534 -37.61 -18.53 7.80
C ASP A 534 -37.17 -19.58 8.84
N TRP A 535 -36.81 -20.78 8.36
CA TRP A 535 -36.37 -21.91 9.19
C TRP A 535 -35.06 -22.57 8.72
N TRP A 536 -34.41 -22.06 7.68
CA TRP A 536 -33.14 -22.58 7.16
C TRP A 536 -32.00 -21.56 7.26
N PHE A 537 -30.76 -22.05 7.21
CA PHE A 537 -29.53 -21.25 7.26
C PHE A 537 -29.49 -20.29 8.45
N MET A 538 -29.48 -18.97 8.23
CA MET A 538 -29.37 -17.99 9.31
C MET A 538 -30.56 -18.03 10.27
N ALA A 539 -31.74 -18.39 9.77
CA ALA A 539 -32.97 -18.47 10.56
C ALA A 539 -33.18 -19.85 11.20
N GLU A 540 -32.32 -20.84 10.93
CA GLU A 540 -32.40 -22.16 11.57
C GLU A 540 -32.41 -22.01 13.10
N ARG A 541 -33.30 -22.74 13.78
CA ARG A 541 -33.43 -22.64 15.25
C ARG A 541 -32.29 -23.37 15.95
N ALA A 542 -31.72 -22.73 16.97
CA ALA A 542 -30.61 -23.31 17.70
C ALA A 542 -31.02 -24.59 18.44
N SER A 543 -30.18 -25.63 18.34
CA SER A 543 -30.37 -26.87 19.08
C SER A 543 -30.53 -26.61 20.58
N LYS A 544 -31.60 -27.16 21.18
CA LYS A 544 -32.00 -27.02 22.60
C LYS A 544 -32.47 -25.62 23.02
N LYS A 545 -32.58 -24.64 22.10
CA LYS A 545 -33.14 -23.30 22.34
C LYS A 545 -33.96 -22.85 21.13
N PRO A 546 -35.23 -23.31 20.99
CA PRO A 546 -36.02 -23.07 19.79
C PRO A 546 -36.40 -21.60 19.57
N ASP A 547 -36.26 -20.75 20.59
CA ASP A 547 -36.62 -19.33 20.55
C ASP A 547 -35.54 -18.44 19.92
N ILE A 548 -34.37 -18.97 19.57
CA ILE A 548 -33.27 -18.22 18.94
C ILE A 548 -32.79 -18.91 17.67
N SER A 549 -32.31 -18.12 16.71
CA SER A 549 -31.65 -18.67 15.52
C SER A 549 -30.15 -18.93 15.70
N VAL A 550 -29.57 -19.70 14.80
CA VAL A 550 -28.12 -19.92 14.71
C VAL A 550 -27.35 -18.62 14.42
N GLU A 551 -27.92 -17.69 13.64
CA GLU A 551 -27.35 -16.34 13.44
C GLU A 551 -27.29 -15.55 14.75
N GLN A 552 -28.42 -15.45 15.45
CA GLN A 552 -28.50 -14.74 16.74
C GLN A 552 -27.51 -15.33 17.75
N LYS A 553 -27.42 -16.66 17.80
CA LYS A 553 -26.46 -17.37 18.64
C LYS A 553 -25.00 -17.07 18.22
N TYR A 554 -24.70 -17.06 16.92
CA TYR A 554 -23.37 -16.77 16.41
C TYR A 554 -22.93 -15.37 16.81
N PHE A 555 -23.72 -14.34 16.50
CA PHE A 555 -23.45 -12.94 16.87
C PHE A 555 -23.29 -12.74 18.38
N ALA A 556 -24.12 -13.40 19.20
CA ALA A 556 -24.01 -13.32 20.65
C ALA A 556 -22.73 -13.98 21.21
N SER A 557 -22.18 -14.96 20.49
CA SER A 557 -21.00 -15.74 20.93
C SER A 557 -19.67 -15.22 20.38
N PHE A 558 -19.70 -14.40 19.32
CA PHE A 558 -18.48 -13.92 18.68
C PHE A 558 -17.72 -12.93 19.58
N ASN A 559 -16.41 -13.10 19.68
CA ASN A 559 -15.55 -12.20 20.43
C ASN A 559 -14.83 -11.22 19.49
N VAL A 560 -15.34 -9.99 19.41
CA VAL A 560 -14.74 -8.92 18.57
C VAL A 560 -13.46 -8.33 19.17
N THR A 561 -13.14 -8.61 20.43
CA THR A 561 -12.03 -7.98 21.16
C THR A 561 -10.69 -8.07 20.43
N PRO A 562 -10.28 -9.21 19.85
CA PRO A 562 -9.02 -9.31 19.12
C PRO A 562 -8.98 -8.47 17.84
N PHE A 563 -10.12 -8.04 17.30
CA PHE A 563 -10.19 -7.26 16.06
C PHE A 563 -10.25 -5.74 16.29
N ARG A 564 -10.70 -5.29 17.47
CA ARG A 564 -10.81 -3.87 17.82
C ARG A 564 -9.53 -3.03 17.64
N PRO A 565 -8.30 -3.55 17.81
CA PRO A 565 -7.09 -2.79 17.52
C PRO A 565 -6.93 -2.40 16.05
N LEU A 566 -7.60 -3.10 15.12
CA LEU A 566 -7.56 -2.75 13.70
C LEU A 566 -8.44 -1.51 13.44
N PRO A 567 -8.03 -0.61 12.53
CA PRO A 567 -8.83 0.55 12.16
C PRO A 567 -10.16 0.14 11.53
N THR A 568 -11.17 0.98 11.71
CA THR A 568 -12.49 0.79 11.11
C THR A 568 -13.09 2.16 10.80
N LEU A 569 -14.04 2.20 9.87
CA LEU A 569 -14.85 3.39 9.64
C LEU A 569 -15.93 3.47 10.74
N GLU A 570 -15.83 4.47 11.62
CA GLU A 570 -16.74 4.65 12.76
C GLU A 570 -18.19 4.79 12.30
N ARG A 571 -19.12 4.15 13.01
CA ARG A 571 -20.57 4.25 12.77
C ARG A 571 -21.31 4.78 13.99
N PRO A 572 -22.46 5.46 13.81
CA PRO A 572 -23.35 5.79 14.91
C PRO A 572 -23.84 4.55 15.66
N LYS A 573 -24.12 4.71 16.96
CA LYS A 573 -24.75 3.66 17.76
C LYS A 573 -26.17 3.39 17.30
N ALA A 574 -26.61 2.14 17.42
CA ALA A 574 -27.98 1.76 17.12
C ALA A 574 -28.99 2.57 17.96
N THR A 575 -30.04 3.03 17.30
CA THR A 575 -31.23 3.67 17.86
C THR A 575 -32.41 2.69 17.95
N VAL A 576 -32.37 1.60 17.18
CA VAL A 576 -33.38 0.54 17.19
C VAL A 576 -33.18 -0.37 18.40
N GLU A 577 -34.26 -0.72 19.09
CA GLU A 577 -34.22 -1.68 20.20
C GLU A 577 -33.98 -3.11 19.70
N ASN A 578 -33.08 -3.84 20.35
CA ASN A 578 -32.90 -5.27 20.09
C ASN A 578 -34.09 -6.06 20.67
N LYS A 579 -34.96 -6.54 19.78
CA LYS A 579 -36.16 -7.32 20.12
C LYS A 579 -35.88 -8.80 20.41
N THR A 580 -34.65 -9.26 20.19
CA THR A 580 -34.26 -10.66 20.36
C THR A 580 -33.84 -10.93 21.82
N PRO A 581 -33.98 -12.18 22.31
CA PRO A 581 -33.59 -12.52 23.68
C PRO A 581 -32.06 -12.64 23.87
N VAL A 582 -31.25 -12.46 22.81
CA VAL A 582 -29.79 -12.58 22.89
C VAL A 582 -29.13 -11.24 23.22
N LYS A 583 -28.10 -11.30 24.07
CA LYS A 583 -27.23 -10.15 24.37
C LYS A 583 -26.03 -10.15 23.43
N LEU A 584 -25.80 -9.05 22.74
CA LEU A 584 -24.66 -8.86 21.84
C LEU A 584 -23.46 -8.27 22.60
N SER A 585 -22.25 -8.72 22.26
CA SER A 585 -20.96 -8.31 22.86
C SER A 585 -20.24 -7.19 22.09
N PHE A 586 -20.86 -6.71 21.01
CA PHE A 586 -20.40 -5.65 20.12
C PHE A 586 -21.51 -4.62 19.94
N GLU A 587 -21.19 -3.45 19.40
CA GLU A 587 -22.18 -2.41 19.09
C GLU A 587 -22.91 -2.74 17.78
N PRO A 588 -24.18 -3.19 17.78
CA PRO A 588 -24.91 -3.54 16.55
C PRO A 588 -25.28 -2.29 15.74
N SER A 589 -25.63 -2.46 14.46
CA SER A 589 -26.29 -1.40 13.68
C SER A 589 -27.80 -1.46 13.78
N ASP A 590 -28.44 -0.34 13.42
CA ASP A 590 -29.87 -0.31 13.15
C ASP A 590 -30.28 -1.27 12.05
N PHE A 591 -29.41 -1.50 11.06
CA PHE A 591 -29.66 -2.47 10.00
C PHE A 591 -29.74 -3.89 10.54
N LEU A 592 -28.75 -4.36 11.32
CA LEU A 592 -28.78 -5.71 11.91
C LEU A 592 -30.06 -5.92 12.73
N LEU A 593 -30.42 -4.95 13.58
CA LEU A 593 -31.60 -5.07 14.44
C LEU A 593 -32.92 -5.02 13.68
N SER A 594 -32.92 -4.48 12.46
CA SER A 594 -34.10 -4.43 11.58
C SER A 594 -34.07 -5.44 10.43
N SER A 595 -32.97 -6.19 10.26
CA SER A 595 -32.78 -7.10 9.13
C SER A 595 -33.78 -8.24 9.16
N HIS A 596 -34.14 -8.75 7.98
CA HIS A 596 -35.09 -9.87 7.89
C HIS A 596 -34.51 -11.13 8.49
N SER A 597 -33.20 -11.38 8.32
CA SER A 597 -32.53 -12.56 8.88
C SER A 597 -32.57 -12.58 10.41
N PHE A 598 -32.13 -11.48 11.04
CA PHE A 598 -31.99 -11.38 12.48
C PHE A 598 -33.35 -11.40 13.20
N ASN A 599 -34.42 -10.98 12.50
CA ASN A 599 -35.79 -11.00 12.98
C ASN A 599 -36.59 -12.25 12.55
N LEU A 600 -35.92 -13.33 12.12
CA LEU A 600 -36.53 -14.62 11.79
C LEU A 600 -37.58 -14.53 10.66
N ARG A 601 -37.37 -13.62 9.69
CA ARG A 601 -38.22 -13.45 8.51
C ARG A 601 -37.65 -14.10 7.26
N SER A 602 -36.35 -14.33 7.22
CA SER A 602 -35.63 -14.89 6.06
C SER A 602 -34.42 -15.69 6.52
N GLY A 603 -34.10 -16.79 5.85
CA GLY A 603 -32.87 -17.56 6.10
C GLY A 603 -31.62 -16.96 5.47
N HIS A 604 -31.78 -16.00 4.55
CA HIS A 604 -30.72 -15.32 3.81
C HIS A 604 -30.83 -13.80 3.96
N GLN A 605 -29.71 -13.10 3.79
CA GLN A 605 -29.64 -11.64 3.85
C GLN A 605 -28.86 -11.03 2.69
N VAL A 606 -27.73 -11.63 2.31
CA VAL A 606 -26.81 -11.15 1.28
C VAL A 606 -26.81 -12.06 0.05
N ASP A 607 -26.73 -11.44 -1.11
CA ASP A 607 -26.25 -12.07 -2.33
C ASP A 607 -24.80 -11.65 -2.64
N SER A 608 -23.98 -12.60 -3.09
CA SER A 608 -22.58 -12.36 -3.43
C SER A 608 -22.26 -12.56 -4.92
N SER A 609 -23.27 -12.50 -5.79
CA SER A 609 -23.04 -12.43 -7.24
C SER A 609 -22.39 -11.11 -7.66
N LEU A 610 -22.61 -10.06 -6.86
CA LEU A 610 -21.90 -8.79 -6.91
C LEU A 610 -21.65 -8.28 -5.49
N VAL A 611 -20.38 -8.04 -5.15
CA VAL A 611 -19.98 -7.40 -3.88
C VAL A 611 -19.03 -6.25 -4.15
N MET A 612 -19.27 -5.09 -3.54
CA MET A 612 -18.29 -4.01 -3.54
C MET A 612 -17.61 -3.89 -2.18
N TRP A 613 -16.28 -3.84 -2.18
CA TRP A 613 -15.48 -3.92 -0.96
C TRP A 613 -14.29 -2.95 -0.98
N ASN A 614 -14.09 -2.18 0.09
CA ASN A 614 -12.94 -1.27 0.22
C ASN A 614 -12.00 -1.74 1.33
N LYS A 615 -10.88 -2.36 0.94
CA LYS A 615 -9.90 -2.93 1.88
C LYS A 615 -9.20 -1.88 2.73
N LYS A 616 -8.96 -0.70 2.15
CA LYS A 616 -8.25 0.41 2.79
C LYS A 616 -9.09 1.10 3.87
N ARG A 617 -10.40 1.24 3.62
CA ARG A 617 -11.35 1.84 4.57
C ARG A 617 -11.83 0.85 5.62
N HIS A 618 -11.81 -0.45 5.32
CA HIS A 618 -12.26 -1.51 6.23
C HIS A 618 -11.19 -2.56 6.55
N PRO A 619 -10.03 -2.17 7.11
CA PRO A 619 -8.99 -3.15 7.48
C PRO A 619 -9.49 -4.16 8.53
N ARG A 620 -10.28 -3.71 9.51
CA ARG A 620 -10.90 -4.60 10.51
C ARG A 620 -11.87 -5.59 9.87
N ALA A 621 -12.82 -5.13 9.06
CA ALA A 621 -13.80 -6.01 8.41
C ALA A 621 -13.12 -7.01 7.47
N THR A 622 -12.09 -6.58 6.73
CA THR A 622 -11.36 -7.47 5.82
C THR A 622 -10.60 -8.55 6.58
N ALA A 623 -10.02 -8.21 7.75
CA ALA A 623 -9.39 -9.20 8.62
C ALA A 623 -10.41 -10.18 9.21
N ILE A 624 -11.61 -9.72 9.61
CA ILE A 624 -12.69 -10.61 10.07
C ILE A 624 -13.15 -11.54 8.94
N LEU A 625 -13.36 -11.02 7.73
CA LEU A 625 -13.73 -11.81 6.56
C LEU A 625 -12.70 -12.91 6.28
N ALA A 626 -11.41 -12.56 6.30
CA ALA A 626 -10.32 -13.52 6.13
C ALA A 626 -10.28 -14.54 7.29
N SER A 627 -10.66 -14.12 8.50
CA SER A 627 -10.66 -14.96 9.69
C SER A 627 -11.66 -16.12 9.59
N PHE A 628 -12.79 -15.94 8.91
CA PHE A 628 -13.79 -16.99 8.72
C PHE A 628 -13.29 -18.17 7.87
N VAL A 629 -12.26 -17.93 7.06
CA VAL A 629 -11.65 -18.93 6.19
C VAL A 629 -10.21 -19.29 6.60
N ALA A 630 -9.74 -18.83 7.78
CA ALA A 630 -8.42 -19.14 8.31
C ALA A 630 -8.43 -20.37 9.26
N GLN A 631 -7.26 -20.79 9.74
CA GLN A 631 -7.03 -21.80 10.77
C GLN A 631 -6.77 -21.13 12.14
N ASN A 632 -7.79 -20.49 12.70
CA ASN A 632 -7.65 -19.57 13.85
C ASN A 632 -8.70 -19.76 14.97
N ASP A 633 -9.28 -20.95 15.08
CA ASP A 633 -10.32 -21.28 16.07
C ASP A 633 -11.59 -20.42 16.02
N ILE A 634 -11.77 -19.65 14.94
CA ILE A 634 -13.01 -18.93 14.65
C ILE A 634 -13.84 -19.79 13.69
N ALA A 635 -15.02 -20.21 14.14
CA ALA A 635 -15.95 -20.94 13.27
C ALA A 635 -16.50 -20.00 12.19
N SER A 636 -16.67 -20.52 10.96
CA SER A 636 -17.39 -19.80 9.92
C SER A 636 -18.83 -19.51 10.36
N PRO A 637 -19.38 -18.32 10.06
CA PRO A 637 -20.78 -18.02 10.36
C PRO A 637 -21.74 -18.94 9.58
N PRO A 638 -22.97 -19.14 10.09
CA PRO A 638 -23.99 -19.90 9.38
C PRO A 638 -24.38 -19.18 8.08
N SER A 639 -24.23 -19.86 6.96
CA SER A 639 -24.40 -19.28 5.62
C SER A 639 -24.61 -20.39 4.58
N TYR A 640 -25.38 -20.11 3.52
CA TYR A 640 -25.36 -20.92 2.30
C TYR A 640 -24.11 -20.53 1.47
N GLY A 641 -22.95 -21.06 1.84
CA GLY A 641 -21.67 -20.70 1.20
C GLY A 641 -21.07 -19.40 1.74
N ASP A 642 -20.52 -18.56 0.88
CA ASP A 642 -19.72 -17.37 1.23
C ASP A 642 -20.54 -16.10 1.46
N LYS A 643 -21.72 -16.00 0.85
CA LYS A 643 -22.50 -14.77 0.71
C LYS A 643 -22.68 -13.98 1.99
N GLU A 644 -23.09 -14.65 3.07
CA GLU A 644 -23.39 -13.96 4.32
C GLU A 644 -22.12 -13.48 5.05
N LEU A 645 -20.95 -14.06 4.77
CA LEU A 645 -19.69 -13.73 5.45
C LEU A 645 -19.33 -12.26 5.29
N PHE A 646 -19.66 -11.62 4.16
CA PHE A 646 -19.41 -10.20 3.94
C PHE A 646 -20.22 -9.30 4.88
N PHE A 647 -21.48 -9.69 5.16
CA PHE A 647 -22.33 -9.00 6.13
C PHE A 647 -21.86 -9.24 7.56
N TYR A 648 -21.62 -10.50 7.95
CA TYR A 648 -21.08 -10.82 9.28
C TYR A 648 -19.77 -10.07 9.55
N ALA A 649 -18.86 -10.01 8.57
CA ALA A 649 -17.59 -9.30 8.71
C ALA A 649 -17.77 -7.80 8.93
N SER A 650 -18.72 -7.18 8.21
CA SER A 650 -19.00 -5.74 8.35
C SER A 650 -19.68 -5.42 9.68
N GLU A 651 -20.65 -6.25 10.11
CA GLU A 651 -21.31 -6.07 11.40
C GLU A 651 -20.36 -6.26 12.59
N LEU A 652 -19.60 -7.35 12.59
CA LEU A 652 -18.66 -7.66 13.68
C LEU A 652 -17.46 -6.71 13.71
N ALA A 653 -17.18 -6.01 12.61
CA ALA A 653 -16.19 -4.94 12.59
C ALA A 653 -16.67 -3.65 13.25
N GLU A 654 -17.97 -3.55 13.59
CA GLU A 654 -18.59 -2.33 14.11
C GLU A 654 -18.35 -1.16 13.11
N THR A 655 -18.41 -1.45 11.79
CA THR A 655 -18.06 -0.50 10.71
C THR A 655 -19.28 0.00 9.95
N GLN A 656 -19.16 1.13 9.26
CA GLN A 656 -20.18 1.54 8.29
C GLN A 656 -20.13 0.64 7.04
N TYR A 657 -21.29 0.27 6.54
CA TYR A 657 -21.48 -0.40 5.25
C TYR A 657 -22.87 -0.04 4.72
N SER A 658 -23.09 -0.26 3.43
CA SER A 658 -24.39 -0.01 2.79
C SER A 658 -24.93 -1.30 2.17
N PHE A 659 -26.25 -1.37 2.05
CA PHE A 659 -26.94 -2.34 1.21
C PHE A 659 -27.60 -1.64 0.01
N SER A 660 -27.91 -2.44 -1.02
CA SER A 660 -28.83 -2.05 -2.09
C SER A 660 -30.17 -1.56 -1.51
N ASP A 661 -30.84 -0.63 -2.19
CA ASP A 661 -32.18 -0.19 -1.79
C ASP A 661 -33.26 -1.16 -2.27
N HIS A 662 -32.98 -1.85 -3.38
CA HIS A 662 -33.85 -2.87 -3.96
C HIS A 662 -33.30 -4.26 -3.66
N ALA A 663 -34.19 -5.19 -3.29
CA ALA A 663 -33.85 -6.61 -3.12
C ALA A 663 -33.72 -7.32 -4.47
N ILE A 664 -32.90 -8.37 -4.52
CA ILE A 664 -32.86 -9.28 -5.67
C ILE A 664 -34.25 -9.86 -5.90
N GLY A 665 -34.63 -9.95 -7.17
CA GLY A 665 -35.85 -10.55 -7.65
C GLY A 665 -35.61 -11.81 -8.46
N ALA A 666 -36.63 -12.21 -9.21
CA ALA A 666 -36.58 -13.39 -10.08
C ALA A 666 -36.57 -13.01 -11.56
N VAL A 667 -36.00 -13.89 -12.39
CA VAL A 667 -36.14 -13.92 -13.85
C VAL A 667 -36.54 -15.33 -14.30
N GLY A 668 -37.52 -15.43 -15.19
CA GLY A 668 -37.98 -16.73 -15.66
C GLY A 668 -39.14 -16.65 -16.63
N THR A 669 -39.63 -17.82 -17.02
CA THR A 669 -40.77 -17.96 -17.95
C THR A 669 -42.04 -18.42 -17.25
N LYS A 670 -41.94 -18.84 -15.98
CA LYS A 670 -43.07 -19.29 -15.15
C LYS A 670 -43.63 -18.13 -14.34
N VAL A 671 -44.70 -17.53 -14.84
CA VAL A 671 -45.38 -16.39 -14.21
C VAL A 671 -46.84 -16.71 -13.93
N GLU A 672 -47.29 -16.38 -12.72
CA GLU A 672 -48.71 -16.27 -12.36
C GLU A 672 -49.01 -14.78 -12.21
N ASP A 673 -49.61 -14.19 -13.24
CA ASP A 673 -49.83 -12.74 -13.28
C ASP A 673 -51.18 -12.36 -12.68
N GLY A 674 -51.16 -11.79 -11.48
CA GLY A 674 -52.33 -11.25 -10.78
C GLY A 674 -52.44 -9.73 -10.85
N GLY A 675 -51.59 -9.06 -11.65
CA GLY A 675 -51.47 -7.61 -11.73
C GLY A 675 -50.41 -7.01 -10.77
N PRO A 676 -50.25 -5.68 -10.76
CA PRO A 676 -49.21 -5.01 -9.97
C PRO A 676 -49.26 -5.41 -8.49
N LYS A 677 -48.09 -5.81 -7.95
CA LYS A 677 -47.92 -6.26 -6.55
C LYS A 677 -48.80 -7.47 -6.15
N ASN A 678 -49.25 -8.25 -7.12
CA ASN A 678 -50.11 -9.43 -6.89
C ASN A 678 -49.72 -10.61 -7.81
N SER A 679 -48.52 -10.57 -8.38
CA SER A 679 -47.99 -11.62 -9.27
C SER A 679 -46.95 -12.47 -8.56
N THR A 680 -46.71 -13.67 -9.10
CA THR A 680 -45.62 -14.57 -8.69
C THR A 680 -44.77 -14.91 -9.90
N LEU A 681 -43.44 -14.85 -9.77
CA LEU A 681 -42.50 -15.20 -10.83
C LEU A 681 -41.48 -16.18 -10.29
N CYS A 682 -41.42 -17.38 -10.86
CA CYS A 682 -40.47 -18.41 -10.47
C CYS A 682 -39.26 -18.45 -11.40
N GLY A 683 -38.06 -18.39 -10.84
CA GLY A 683 -36.84 -18.61 -11.61
C GLY A 683 -35.54 -18.14 -10.95
N ASP A 684 -34.58 -17.79 -11.80
CA ASP A 684 -33.20 -17.44 -11.42
C ASP A 684 -33.11 -16.01 -10.88
N MET A 685 -31.91 -15.57 -10.48
CA MET A 685 -31.71 -14.27 -9.85
C MET A 685 -31.64 -13.14 -10.87
N ALA A 686 -32.38 -12.07 -10.59
CA ALA A 686 -32.31 -10.83 -11.34
C ALA A 686 -32.33 -9.62 -10.40
N GLN A 687 -31.40 -8.71 -10.62
CA GLN A 687 -31.29 -7.46 -9.88
C GLN A 687 -31.66 -6.31 -10.82
N VAL A 688 -32.61 -5.48 -10.40
CA VAL A 688 -32.81 -4.14 -10.98
C VAL A 688 -31.76 -3.17 -10.43
N PHE A 689 -31.63 -1.96 -10.97
CA PHE A 689 -30.61 -1.02 -10.52
C PHE A 689 -30.63 -0.88 -8.98
N PRO A 690 -29.52 -1.20 -8.28
CA PRO A 690 -29.58 -1.53 -6.86
C PRO A 690 -29.72 -0.31 -5.96
N ILE A 691 -29.57 0.90 -6.48
CA ILE A 691 -29.63 2.14 -5.71
C ILE A 691 -30.87 2.92 -6.13
N HIS A 692 -31.59 3.47 -5.16
CA HIS A 692 -32.76 4.31 -5.41
C HIS A 692 -32.38 5.53 -6.26
N GLN A 693 -33.24 5.88 -7.21
CA GLN A 693 -33.09 7.06 -8.06
C GLN A 693 -34.26 7.99 -7.81
N ASP A 694 -33.95 9.20 -7.30
CA ASP A 694 -34.98 10.18 -6.95
C ASP A 694 -35.87 10.51 -8.16
N GLY A 695 -37.18 10.40 -7.97
CA GLY A 695 -38.18 10.67 -9.01
C GLY A 695 -38.39 9.55 -10.02
N VAL A 696 -37.74 8.39 -9.87
CA VAL A 696 -37.97 7.20 -10.69
C VAL A 696 -38.89 6.23 -9.95
N PRO A 697 -40.11 5.92 -10.47
CA PRO A 697 -40.98 4.91 -9.88
C PRO A 697 -40.35 3.51 -9.88
N ASP A 698 -40.69 2.68 -8.88
CA ASP A 698 -40.18 1.30 -8.74
C ASP A 698 -40.34 0.46 -10.02
N ASP A 699 -41.46 0.64 -10.74
CA ASP A 699 -41.75 -0.11 -11.97
C ASP A 699 -40.89 0.34 -13.18
N ASP A 700 -40.31 1.54 -13.11
CA ASP A 700 -39.47 2.15 -14.14
C ASP A 700 -37.96 1.96 -13.89
N VAL A 701 -37.58 1.38 -12.74
CA VAL A 701 -36.18 1.08 -12.44
C VAL A 701 -35.64 0.05 -13.44
N PRO A 702 -34.51 0.32 -14.11
CA PRO A 702 -33.99 -0.55 -15.16
C PRO A 702 -33.46 -1.87 -14.60
N LEU A 703 -33.55 -2.93 -15.39
CA LEU A 703 -32.88 -4.20 -15.12
C LEU A 703 -31.36 -3.97 -15.12
N PHE A 704 -30.66 -4.49 -14.10
CA PHE A 704 -29.24 -4.21 -13.89
C PHE A 704 -28.37 -5.41 -14.25
N TYR A 705 -28.60 -6.58 -13.64
CA TYR A 705 -27.93 -7.83 -14.03
C TYR A 705 -28.79 -9.06 -13.76
N LEU A 706 -28.45 -10.16 -14.43
CA LEU A 706 -28.90 -11.51 -14.08
C LEU A 706 -27.72 -12.32 -13.53
N ASN A 707 -27.99 -13.27 -12.64
CA ASN A 707 -27.03 -14.27 -12.21
C ASN A 707 -27.63 -15.66 -12.43
N SER A 708 -27.15 -16.36 -13.48
CA SER A 708 -27.56 -17.71 -13.85
C SER A 708 -26.77 -18.23 -15.06
N ASP A 709 -26.40 -19.51 -15.07
CA ASP A 709 -25.93 -20.17 -16.28
C ASP A 709 -27.01 -20.25 -17.40
N ARG A 710 -28.30 -20.15 -17.03
CA ARG A 710 -29.43 -20.11 -17.98
C ARG A 710 -29.45 -18.87 -18.85
N ILE A 711 -28.61 -17.88 -18.61
CA ILE A 711 -28.33 -16.76 -19.52
C ILE A 711 -27.98 -17.25 -20.94
N LEU A 712 -27.29 -18.39 -21.06
CA LEU A 712 -26.98 -19.00 -22.36
C LEU A 712 -28.15 -19.76 -22.99
N HIS A 713 -29.18 -20.06 -22.21
CA HIS A 713 -30.30 -20.93 -22.60
C HIS A 713 -31.62 -20.19 -22.75
N PHE A 714 -31.76 -18.99 -22.19
CA PHE A 714 -32.93 -18.14 -22.43
C PHE A 714 -33.09 -17.87 -23.93
N LYS A 715 -34.25 -18.24 -24.46
CA LYS A 715 -34.68 -17.97 -25.84
C LYS A 715 -35.86 -17.01 -25.82
N PRO A 716 -35.65 -15.74 -25.42
CA PRO A 716 -36.75 -14.79 -25.28
C PRO A 716 -37.40 -14.39 -26.61
N ASP A 717 -36.77 -14.76 -27.73
CA ASP A 717 -37.29 -14.72 -29.09
C ASP A 717 -38.38 -15.77 -29.36
N VAL A 718 -38.41 -16.86 -28.60
CA VAL A 718 -39.35 -17.99 -28.76
C VAL A 718 -40.33 -18.08 -27.58
N GLU A 719 -39.87 -17.83 -26.36
CA GLU A 719 -40.65 -17.93 -25.13
C GLU A 719 -40.52 -16.63 -24.32
N PRO A 720 -41.62 -15.95 -23.95
CA PRO A 720 -41.53 -14.72 -23.16
C PRO A 720 -40.79 -14.94 -21.83
N VAL A 721 -39.74 -14.14 -21.62
CA VAL A 721 -39.02 -14.08 -20.34
C VAL A 721 -39.49 -12.84 -19.58
N TYR A 722 -39.76 -13.04 -18.29
CA TYR A 722 -40.18 -12.01 -17.36
C TYR A 722 -39.12 -11.82 -16.28
N TYR A 723 -39.08 -10.63 -15.70
CA TYR A 723 -38.29 -10.31 -14.52
C TYR A 723 -39.14 -9.57 -13.50
N MET A 724 -38.74 -9.65 -12.23
CA MET A 724 -39.38 -8.89 -11.16
C MET A 724 -38.95 -7.42 -11.23
N LYS A 725 -39.92 -6.51 -11.19
CA LYS A 725 -39.69 -5.04 -11.06
C LYS A 725 -39.16 -4.69 -9.66
N ALA A 726 -38.71 -3.45 -9.47
CA ALA A 726 -38.09 -3.08 -8.20
C ALA A 726 -39.03 -3.29 -7.02
N ARG A 727 -38.44 -3.74 -5.92
CA ARG A 727 -39.11 -3.84 -4.62
C ARG A 727 -38.15 -3.34 -3.56
N PRO A 728 -38.57 -2.38 -2.72
CA PRO A 728 -37.77 -1.92 -1.60
C PRO A 728 -37.39 -3.10 -0.70
N TRP A 729 -36.13 -3.17 -0.28
CA TRP A 729 -35.63 -4.28 0.55
C TRP A 729 -36.41 -4.47 1.85
N ALA A 730 -36.91 -3.36 2.43
CA ALA A 730 -37.61 -3.35 3.71
C ALA A 730 -38.98 -4.05 3.64
N HIS A 731 -39.55 -4.20 2.43
CA HIS A 731 -40.83 -4.85 2.26
C HIS A 731 -40.71 -6.36 2.52
N TYR A 732 -41.49 -6.86 3.48
CA TYR A 732 -41.65 -8.28 3.77
C TYR A 732 -43.03 -8.75 3.29
N PRO A 733 -43.11 -9.56 2.22
CA PRO A 733 -44.39 -10.03 1.69
C PRO A 733 -45.05 -11.12 2.57
N GLY A 734 -44.32 -11.63 3.56
CA GLY A 734 -44.76 -12.72 4.43
C GLY A 734 -43.91 -13.97 4.27
N ALA A 735 -44.22 -15.00 5.06
CA ALA A 735 -43.50 -16.27 5.03
C ALA A 735 -43.84 -17.07 3.77
N PHE A 736 -42.85 -17.80 3.25
CA PHE A 736 -43.03 -18.65 2.07
C PHE A 736 -44.02 -19.80 2.32
N GLY A 737 -44.08 -20.34 3.54
CA GLY A 737 -44.88 -21.53 3.82
C GLY A 737 -44.45 -22.69 2.93
N GLN A 738 -45.39 -23.27 2.16
CA GLN A 738 -45.11 -24.36 1.22
C GLN A 738 -44.67 -23.89 -0.18
N ARG A 739 -44.53 -22.58 -0.42
CA ARG A 739 -44.11 -22.03 -1.72
C ARG A 739 -42.63 -22.35 -1.99
N PRO A 740 -42.24 -22.63 -3.24
CA PRO A 740 -40.83 -22.79 -3.59
C PRO A 740 -40.04 -21.49 -3.38
N GLN A 741 -38.81 -21.59 -2.90
CA GLN A 741 -37.94 -20.44 -2.57
C GLN A 741 -37.59 -19.58 -3.80
N GLU A 742 -37.56 -20.18 -4.98
CA GLU A 742 -37.29 -19.52 -6.26
C GLU A 742 -38.47 -18.71 -6.81
N CYS A 743 -39.61 -18.69 -6.10
CA CYS A 743 -40.86 -18.06 -6.51
C CYS A 743 -41.26 -16.88 -5.60
N PRO A 744 -40.62 -15.70 -5.71
CA PRO A 744 -41.12 -14.50 -5.07
C PRO A 744 -42.57 -14.19 -5.50
N PHE A 745 -43.38 -13.80 -4.52
CA PHE A 745 -44.79 -13.48 -4.63
C PHE A 745 -45.08 -12.05 -4.13
N ASP A 746 -46.28 -11.55 -4.40
CA ASP A 746 -46.71 -10.17 -4.16
C ASP A 746 -45.78 -9.16 -4.87
N ILE A 747 -45.43 -9.48 -6.12
CA ILE A 747 -44.51 -8.68 -6.95
C ILE A 747 -45.20 -8.12 -8.18
N THR A 748 -44.58 -7.11 -8.79
CA THR A 748 -44.86 -6.68 -10.16
C THR A 748 -43.86 -7.34 -11.10
N VAL A 749 -44.32 -7.81 -12.25
CA VAL A 749 -43.48 -8.43 -13.27
C VAL A 749 -43.34 -7.52 -14.49
N GLY A 750 -42.14 -7.45 -15.05
CA GLY A 750 -41.84 -6.84 -16.34
C GLY A 750 -41.50 -7.91 -17.36
N ARG A 751 -41.91 -7.72 -18.62
CA ARG A 751 -41.46 -8.56 -19.73
C ARG A 751 -40.13 -8.04 -20.27
N PHE A 752 -39.28 -8.93 -20.79
CA PHE A 752 -38.10 -8.52 -21.53
C PHE A 752 -38.46 -7.71 -22.77
N GLU A 753 -37.76 -6.58 -22.94
CA GLU A 753 -37.85 -5.70 -24.10
C GLU A 753 -36.84 -6.13 -25.18
N GLU A 754 -36.96 -5.55 -26.37
CA GLU A 754 -36.11 -5.89 -27.51
C GLU A 754 -34.61 -5.67 -27.22
N SER A 755 -34.27 -4.65 -26.43
CA SER A 755 -32.90 -4.37 -25.97
C SER A 755 -32.34 -5.52 -25.11
N HIS A 756 -33.11 -6.01 -24.14
CA HIS A 756 -32.72 -7.14 -23.29
C HIS A 756 -32.51 -8.42 -24.12
N ILE A 757 -33.40 -8.66 -25.09
CA ILE A 757 -33.33 -9.82 -26.00
C ILE A 757 -32.05 -9.78 -26.83
N LYS A 758 -31.76 -8.62 -27.44
CA LYS A 758 -30.54 -8.41 -28.24
C LYS A 758 -29.28 -8.58 -27.39
N HIS A 759 -29.28 -8.03 -26.18
CA HIS A 759 -28.14 -8.15 -25.25
C HIS A 759 -27.81 -9.62 -24.94
N LEU A 760 -28.82 -10.43 -24.60
CA LEU A 760 -28.62 -11.87 -24.36
C LEU A 760 -28.16 -12.63 -25.60
N ALA A 761 -28.59 -12.22 -26.80
CA ALA A 761 -28.10 -12.80 -28.05
C ALA A 761 -26.61 -12.48 -28.27
N GLU A 762 -26.17 -11.24 -28.02
CA GLU A 762 -24.75 -10.86 -28.09
C GLU A 762 -23.91 -11.58 -27.04
N ARG A 763 -24.41 -11.70 -25.80
CA ARG A 763 -23.79 -12.49 -24.73
C ARG A 763 -23.45 -13.92 -25.20
N ARG A 764 -24.38 -14.59 -25.89
CA ARG A 764 -24.17 -15.94 -26.44
C ARG A 764 -23.14 -15.97 -27.56
N LYS A 765 -23.10 -14.95 -28.42
CA LYS A 765 -22.06 -14.85 -29.46
C LYS A 765 -20.66 -14.72 -28.86
N LEU A 766 -20.49 -13.90 -27.82
CA LEU A 766 -19.22 -13.79 -27.10
C LEU A 766 -18.80 -15.12 -26.47
N TRP A 767 -19.76 -15.89 -25.94
CA TRP A 767 -19.48 -17.22 -25.39
C TRP A 767 -19.01 -18.21 -26.46
N GLU A 768 -19.68 -18.28 -27.62
CA GLU A 768 -19.22 -19.12 -28.73
C GLU A 768 -17.85 -18.67 -29.26
N GLN A 769 -17.57 -17.36 -29.26
CA GLN A 769 -16.26 -16.82 -29.64
C GLN A 769 -15.15 -17.29 -28.68
N VAL A 770 -15.39 -17.26 -27.37
CA VAL A 770 -14.44 -17.75 -26.36
C VAL A 770 -14.27 -19.27 -26.45
N LYS A 771 -15.34 -20.01 -26.74
CA LYS A 771 -15.28 -21.47 -26.91
C LYS A 771 -14.50 -21.90 -28.16
N ALA A 772 -14.46 -21.06 -29.20
CA ALA A 772 -13.69 -21.29 -30.41
C ALA A 772 -12.19 -20.99 -30.23
N TRP A 773 -11.82 -20.20 -29.23
CA TRP A 773 -10.44 -20.04 -28.79
C TRP A 773 -9.97 -21.29 -28.05
#